data_AF-A0A7C2P2W4-F1
#
_entry.id   AF-A0A7C2P2W4-F1
#
_cell.length_a   1.000
_cell.length_b   1.000
_cell.length_c   1.000
_cell.angle_alpha   90.00
_cell.angle_beta   90.00
_cell.angle_gamma   90.00
#
_symmetry.space_group_name_H-M   'P 1'
#
loop_
_entity.id
_entity.type
_entity.pdbx_description
1 polymer ?
#
loop_
_entity_poly.entity_id
_entity_poly.type
_entity_poly.pdbx_seq_one_letter_code
_entity_poly.pdbx_strand_id
1 'polypeptide(L)'
;MAAAAVLGIAGFTWHLTWGQTKKNEPTKPAEAFLPLDTIAYFRHDGSLAHRKEWENTAAYQSLVKSGLWQSAEKLVLALGKQNPDAEKITSQALPLFRQATMDGFSAAVRLMKTGDQFEPQLTVVLHKGAAKETDVFKLLRLADPQGREESVQGKRVLRGKLPGENQEWGCWSDSGHLVLTLGRDAIATVMQRMNGKTPDVRGSNLWRKNNQVPKDVTLMSVAWIDLEQINRLVKNVPLPPDPNLQPTPTVGELLEAFGANNLNNLVMQSGMMGKACWSQTRLETGTRHGVLKLVEARPFTLADLPPLPDKANNFSAVALNWLGTYDEGWHQARDFAKNHGQAEAFARAEEQWKKFQDSLGWSVRDDLLASLGQLHVFYQDPTNAIGGMGMGIAIMGMGIAIPVTDAAKIKKVIDQAIAQAPQGAPNAPQFVRATKQGREVISINFGVPVFPPVFPSVCVDEQWLVFGSTPQTVEAFLLRKDGKLPAWKPDEELAAALQDFPQQMNAISVSDPRTMVLGIGQAAPLVIAGLGAQIPGGIPREVMAVDFPSAELIAQPLFPNVSVMTVEDGKIAVTGRSSLPVLTGSDASSVAVVAVGVPLLLPAVQQAREAARRTQSRNNLKQIALALHDFQGAYDTFPPGTMPGPVTAEDRMSWQATILPYLEQGPLYNRLEKNQGWQNATNAAVGQTKISVFNNPGLGIPQLAGGLGHTDYAGVAGLGPDGPKKKLDDKGAGFFAYDRGTRIRDITDGTSNTLMTGEVSKDRGGWIQGGPATIRPVSQKPYINGPDGWGGGWRGGSHFGLADGSVRFISENIDPSVMEALTTIRGGEVVNP
;
A
#
# COMPACT_ATOMS: atom_id res chain seq x y z
N MET A 1 2.99 -0.33 -9.49
CA MET A 1 4.11 -0.18 -8.53
C MET A 1 5.24 0.72 -9.05
N ALA A 2 5.69 0.63 -10.30
CA ALA A 2 6.70 1.55 -10.85
C ALA A 2 6.22 3.03 -10.98
N ALA A 3 4.94 3.28 -11.30
CA ALA A 3 4.36 4.63 -11.28
C ALA A 3 4.19 5.19 -9.83
N ALA A 4 4.07 4.31 -8.84
CA ALA A 4 4.02 4.68 -7.42
C ALA A 4 5.42 4.97 -6.85
N ALA A 5 6.46 4.33 -7.40
CA ALA A 5 7.86 4.66 -7.09
C ALA A 5 8.30 5.99 -7.75
N VAL A 6 7.81 6.28 -8.95
CA VAL A 6 8.00 7.60 -9.61
C VAL A 6 7.22 8.70 -8.90
N LEU A 7 6.03 8.42 -8.37
CA LEU A 7 5.28 9.36 -7.51
C LEU A 7 5.88 9.51 -6.10
N GLY A 8 6.51 8.45 -5.56
CA GLY A 8 7.22 8.48 -4.28
C GLY A 8 8.54 9.26 -4.34
N ILE A 9 9.24 9.23 -5.47
CA ILE A 9 10.42 10.06 -5.75
C ILE A 9 9.99 11.47 -6.20
N ALA A 10 8.82 11.61 -6.84
CA ALA A 10 8.21 12.92 -7.13
C ALA A 10 7.84 13.70 -5.87
N GLY A 11 7.43 13.02 -4.79
CA GLY A 11 7.13 13.67 -3.50
C GLY A 11 8.33 14.38 -2.86
N PHE A 12 9.54 13.84 -3.05
CA PHE A 12 10.79 14.44 -2.55
C PHE A 12 11.34 15.55 -3.49
N THR A 13 10.94 15.54 -4.76
CA THR A 13 11.46 16.44 -5.80
C THR A 13 10.47 17.53 -6.23
N TRP A 14 9.24 17.54 -5.70
CA TRP A 14 8.15 18.38 -6.20
C TRP A 14 8.38 19.89 -6.09
N HIS A 15 9.28 20.35 -5.22
CA HIS A 15 9.30 21.77 -4.86
C HIS A 15 10.53 22.59 -5.22
N LEU A 16 11.72 22.04 -5.45
CA LEU A 16 12.92 22.87 -5.29
C LEU A 16 14.11 22.46 -6.14
N THR A 17 14.43 23.23 -7.20
CA THR A 17 15.83 23.65 -7.44
C THR A 17 16.06 24.62 -8.60
N TRP A 18 16.87 25.66 -8.33
CA TRP A 18 17.13 26.81 -9.20
C TRP A 18 18.29 26.66 -10.20
N GLY A 19 18.08 27.00 -11.47
CA GLY A 19 19.15 27.20 -12.46
C GLY A 19 18.67 28.09 -13.62
N GLN A 20 19.48 29.07 -14.03
CA GLN A 20 19.12 30.07 -15.03
C GLN A 20 18.82 29.45 -16.40
N THR A 21 17.66 29.77 -17.00
CA THR A 21 17.44 29.51 -18.43
C THR A 21 16.82 30.67 -19.17
N LYS A 22 17.20 30.76 -20.46
CA LYS A 22 16.96 31.90 -21.34
C LYS A 22 15.52 31.96 -21.85
N LYS A 23 15.11 33.21 -22.05
CA LYS A 23 13.83 33.73 -22.54
C LYS A 23 13.44 33.20 -23.94
N ASN A 24 12.76 32.07 -24.03
CA ASN A 24 11.83 31.83 -25.14
C ASN A 24 10.43 31.83 -24.56
N GLU A 25 9.65 32.89 -24.86
CA GLU A 25 8.25 32.95 -24.46
C GLU A 25 7.40 32.05 -25.37
N PRO A 26 6.54 31.18 -24.79
CA PRO A 26 5.69 30.31 -25.58
C PRO A 26 4.59 31.09 -26.30
N THR A 27 4.23 30.64 -27.51
CA THR A 27 3.25 31.33 -28.39
C THR A 27 1.80 30.91 -28.13
N LYS A 28 1.59 29.83 -27.37
CA LYS A 28 0.28 29.36 -26.87
C LYS A 28 0.45 28.90 -25.41
N PRO A 29 -0.58 29.02 -24.56
CA PRO A 29 -0.51 28.51 -23.19
C PRO A 29 -0.49 26.97 -23.16
N ALA A 30 0.13 26.39 -22.12
CA ALA A 30 0.26 24.94 -21.95
C ALA A 30 -1.11 24.23 -21.90
N GLU A 31 -2.14 24.92 -21.42
CA GLU A 31 -3.51 24.42 -21.35
C GLU A 31 -4.15 24.16 -22.72
N ALA A 32 -3.68 24.81 -23.79
CA ALA A 32 -4.19 24.59 -25.15
C ALA A 32 -3.97 23.15 -25.65
N PHE A 33 -3.01 22.43 -25.05
CA PHE A 33 -2.72 21.04 -25.36
C PHE A 33 -3.60 20.06 -24.59
N LEU A 34 -4.39 20.50 -23.60
CA LEU A 34 -5.07 19.63 -22.64
C LEU A 34 -6.58 19.50 -22.94
N PRO A 35 -7.19 18.31 -22.79
CA PRO A 35 -8.58 18.05 -23.15
C PRO A 35 -9.60 18.84 -22.33
N LEU A 36 -10.74 19.20 -22.93
CA LEU A 36 -11.90 19.71 -22.19
C LEU A 36 -12.47 18.65 -21.22
N ASP A 37 -12.53 17.40 -21.66
CA ASP A 37 -13.07 16.23 -20.94
C ASP A 37 -12.05 15.60 -19.97
N THR A 38 -11.28 16.45 -19.29
CA THR A 38 -10.25 16.04 -18.34
C THR A 38 -10.87 15.55 -17.02
N ILE A 39 -10.67 14.27 -16.71
CA ILE A 39 -11.08 13.67 -15.42
C ILE A 39 -10.08 13.93 -14.30
N ALA A 40 -8.81 14.19 -14.62
CA ALA A 40 -7.79 14.56 -13.65
C ALA A 40 -6.83 15.58 -14.26
N TYR A 41 -6.67 16.72 -13.62
CA TYR A 41 -5.82 17.82 -14.06
C TYR A 41 -4.78 18.15 -13.01
N PHE A 42 -3.61 18.55 -13.46
CA PHE A 42 -2.56 19.13 -12.62
C PHE A 42 -1.87 20.27 -13.38
N ARG A 43 -1.59 21.37 -12.68
CA ARG A 43 -0.74 22.45 -13.14
C ARG A 43 0.19 22.88 -12.02
N HIS A 44 1.42 23.14 -12.39
CA HIS A 44 2.40 23.84 -11.60
C HIS A 44 3.04 24.94 -12.46
N ASP A 45 2.98 26.18 -11.98
CA ASP A 45 3.41 27.36 -12.75
C ASP A 45 4.94 27.51 -12.81
N GLY A 46 5.66 26.75 -11.99
CA GLY A 46 7.10 26.83 -11.87
C GLY A 46 7.54 27.88 -10.85
N SER A 47 8.61 27.58 -10.10
CA SER A 47 9.14 28.52 -9.11
C SER A 47 9.83 29.76 -9.73
N LEU A 48 10.20 29.73 -11.03
CA LEU A 48 10.72 30.92 -11.72
C LEU A 48 9.66 32.00 -11.89
N ALA A 49 8.41 31.60 -12.16
CA ALA A 49 7.30 32.53 -12.36
C ALA A 49 7.02 33.34 -11.09
N HIS A 50 7.29 32.75 -9.93
CA HIS A 50 6.97 33.30 -8.59
C HIS A 50 8.22 33.47 -7.73
N ARG A 51 9.36 33.83 -8.35
CA ARG A 51 10.67 33.89 -7.70
C ARG A 51 10.67 34.74 -6.43
N LYS A 52 10.11 35.94 -6.52
CA LYS A 52 10.20 36.95 -5.45
C LYS A 52 9.47 36.45 -4.21
N GLU A 53 8.30 35.86 -4.41
CA GLU A 53 7.46 35.27 -3.38
C GLU A 53 8.15 34.04 -2.79
N TRP A 54 8.76 33.21 -3.64
CA TRP A 54 9.51 32.02 -3.23
C TRP A 54 10.71 32.36 -2.35
N GLU A 55 11.52 33.35 -2.71
CA GLU A 55 12.71 33.78 -1.94
C GLU A 55 12.34 34.33 -0.55
N ASN A 56 11.10 34.80 -0.36
CA ASN A 56 10.59 35.28 0.92
C ASN A 56 10.12 34.16 1.86
N THR A 57 10.00 32.92 1.38
CA THR A 57 9.50 31.80 2.19
C THR A 57 10.54 31.29 3.19
N ALA A 58 10.09 30.79 4.34
CA ALA A 58 10.93 30.07 5.29
C ALA A 58 11.59 28.84 4.65
N ALA A 59 10.89 28.17 3.75
CA ALA A 59 11.39 27.03 2.99
C ALA A 59 12.61 27.36 2.15
N TYR A 60 12.61 28.50 1.46
CA TYR A 60 13.78 28.95 0.71
C TYR A 60 14.97 29.24 1.62
N GLN A 61 14.74 29.96 2.72
CA GLN A 61 15.80 30.30 3.67
C GLN A 61 16.39 29.02 4.31
N SER A 62 15.53 28.06 4.68
CA SER A 62 15.90 26.81 5.35
C SER A 62 16.57 25.79 4.44
N LEU A 63 16.10 25.63 3.20
CA LEU A 63 16.56 24.55 2.31
C LEU A 63 17.61 25.02 1.33
N VAL A 64 17.44 26.22 0.75
CA VAL A 64 18.29 26.72 -0.34
C VAL A 64 19.41 27.61 0.19
N LYS A 65 19.07 28.60 1.02
CA LYS A 65 20.05 29.56 1.53
C LYS A 65 20.97 28.96 2.60
N SER A 66 20.49 27.98 3.37
CA SER A 66 21.30 27.30 4.38
C SER A 66 22.42 26.45 3.79
N GLY A 67 22.29 26.01 2.53
CA GLY A 67 23.20 25.03 1.93
C GLY A 67 22.69 23.58 1.97
N LEU A 68 21.58 23.30 2.69
CA LEU A 68 21.12 21.93 2.95
C LEU A 68 20.79 21.18 1.65
N TRP A 69 20.19 21.87 0.69
CA TRP A 69 19.88 21.28 -0.59
C TRP A 69 21.14 20.85 -1.35
N GLN A 70 22.18 21.70 -1.38
CA GLN A 70 23.44 21.38 -2.06
C GLN A 70 24.08 20.12 -1.44
N SER A 71 23.98 19.95 -0.12
CA SER A 71 24.41 18.75 0.60
C SER A 71 23.60 17.51 0.18
N ALA A 72 22.27 17.64 0.10
CA ALA A 72 21.39 16.56 -0.31
C ALA A 72 21.61 16.14 -1.77
N GLU A 73 21.79 17.10 -2.68
CA GLU A 73 22.12 16.85 -4.09
C GLU A 73 23.45 16.10 -4.22
N LYS A 74 24.48 16.53 -3.47
CA LYS A 74 25.77 15.83 -3.40
C LYS A 74 25.61 14.39 -2.91
N LEU A 75 24.78 14.16 -1.90
CA LEU A 75 24.49 12.82 -1.39
C LEU A 75 23.79 11.94 -2.43
N VAL A 76 22.74 12.43 -3.08
CA VAL A 76 22.00 11.70 -4.12
C VAL A 76 22.91 11.35 -5.29
N LEU A 77 23.74 12.29 -5.76
CA LEU A 77 24.70 12.05 -6.83
C LEU A 77 25.76 11.03 -6.42
N ALA A 78 26.29 11.12 -5.19
CA ALA A 78 27.29 10.18 -4.69
C ALA A 78 26.73 8.75 -4.53
N LEU A 79 25.48 8.61 -4.09
CA LEU A 79 24.78 7.31 -4.05
C LEU A 79 24.51 6.77 -5.46
N GLY A 80 24.16 7.64 -6.41
CA GLY A 80 23.96 7.28 -7.81
C GLY A 80 25.20 6.66 -8.46
N LYS A 81 26.39 7.18 -8.17
CA LYS A 81 27.69 6.66 -8.69
C LYS A 81 28.00 5.23 -8.25
N GLN A 82 27.41 4.73 -7.17
CA GLN A 82 27.65 3.35 -6.71
C GLN A 82 26.95 2.30 -7.58
N ASN A 83 26.03 2.71 -8.48
CA ASN A 83 25.31 1.82 -9.39
C ASN A 83 25.30 2.41 -10.83
N PRO A 84 25.93 1.75 -11.83
CA PRO A 84 26.03 2.26 -13.21
C PRO A 84 24.69 2.59 -13.89
N ASP A 85 23.63 1.85 -13.58
CA ASP A 85 22.29 2.11 -14.11
C ASP A 85 21.63 3.30 -13.40
N ALA A 86 21.87 3.44 -12.10
CA ALA A 86 21.42 4.60 -11.33
C ALA A 86 22.19 5.87 -11.71
N GLU A 87 23.47 5.78 -12.04
CA GLU A 87 24.30 6.90 -12.49
C GLU A 87 23.80 7.50 -13.81
N LYS A 88 23.44 6.65 -14.78
CA LYS A 88 22.85 7.09 -16.06
C LYS A 88 21.52 7.81 -15.86
N ILE A 89 20.68 7.31 -14.95
CA ILE A 89 19.37 7.90 -14.64
C ILE A 89 19.54 9.20 -13.85
N THR A 90 20.37 9.21 -12.82
CA THR A 90 20.56 10.39 -11.95
C THR A 90 21.25 11.56 -12.67
N SER A 91 22.25 11.29 -13.51
CA SER A 91 22.96 12.33 -14.28
C SER A 91 22.13 12.96 -15.39
N GLN A 92 21.18 12.22 -15.98
CA GLN A 92 20.37 12.70 -17.12
C GLN A 92 18.96 13.15 -16.73
N ALA A 93 18.31 12.49 -15.76
CA ALA A 93 16.94 12.80 -15.38
C ALA A 93 16.85 13.92 -14.33
N LEU A 94 17.77 13.99 -13.37
CA LEU A 94 17.72 15.00 -12.30
C LEU A 94 17.73 16.44 -12.84
N PRO A 95 18.54 16.82 -13.85
CA PRO A 95 18.48 18.14 -14.45
C PRO A 95 17.13 18.45 -15.12
N LEU A 96 16.52 17.46 -15.76
CA LEU A 96 15.22 17.62 -16.43
C LEU A 96 14.08 17.77 -15.41
N PHE A 97 14.08 16.97 -14.34
CA PHE A 97 13.15 17.12 -13.22
C PHE A 97 13.28 18.48 -12.56
N ARG A 98 14.51 18.88 -12.20
CA ARG A 98 14.82 20.21 -11.68
C ARG A 98 14.20 21.29 -12.55
N GLN A 99 14.41 21.21 -13.85
CA GLN A 99 13.94 22.27 -14.72
C GLN A 99 12.43 22.26 -14.97
N ALA A 100 11.77 21.11 -14.97
CA ALA A 100 10.31 21.04 -15.01
C ALA A 100 9.67 21.71 -13.78
N THR A 101 10.29 21.62 -12.60
CA THR A 101 9.84 22.35 -11.39
C THR A 101 10.13 23.85 -11.45
N MET A 102 11.11 24.27 -12.24
CA MET A 102 11.46 25.68 -12.42
C MET A 102 10.56 26.39 -13.42
N ASP A 103 10.41 25.79 -14.60
CA ASP A 103 9.69 26.37 -15.72
C ASP A 103 8.18 26.13 -15.62
N GLY A 104 7.76 25.09 -14.90
CA GLY A 104 6.38 24.65 -14.76
C GLY A 104 6.04 23.45 -15.62
N PHE A 105 4.93 22.80 -15.28
CA PHE A 105 4.33 21.75 -16.12
C PHE A 105 2.83 21.66 -15.89
N SER A 106 2.13 21.09 -16.87
CA SER A 106 0.73 20.74 -16.75
C SER A 106 0.50 19.30 -17.19
N ALA A 107 -0.44 18.61 -16.56
CA ALA A 107 -0.84 17.27 -16.93
C ALA A 107 -2.36 17.14 -16.93
N ALA A 108 -2.89 16.32 -17.83
CA ALA A 108 -4.30 15.98 -17.87
C ALA A 108 -4.49 14.51 -18.23
N VAL A 109 -5.45 13.88 -17.57
CA VAL A 109 -5.94 12.53 -17.89
C VAL A 109 -7.39 12.65 -18.34
N ARG A 110 -7.73 11.95 -19.42
CA ARG A 110 -9.12 11.71 -19.84
C ARG A 110 -9.37 10.22 -20.00
N LEU A 111 -10.64 9.80 -19.91
CA LEU A 111 -11.05 8.42 -20.16
C LEU A 111 -11.78 8.32 -21.49
N MET A 112 -11.27 7.44 -22.36
CA MET A 112 -11.86 7.11 -23.65
C MET A 112 -12.70 5.85 -23.51
N LYS A 113 -13.91 5.86 -24.05
CA LYS A 113 -14.70 4.62 -24.19
C LYS A 113 -14.35 3.94 -25.51
N THR A 114 -13.86 2.70 -25.44
CA THR A 114 -13.54 1.87 -26.61
C THR A 114 -14.28 0.54 -26.47
N GLY A 115 -15.42 0.41 -27.16
CA GLY A 115 -16.33 -0.72 -26.95
C GLY A 115 -16.89 -0.70 -25.51
N ASP A 116 -16.71 -1.80 -24.79
CA ASP A 116 -17.13 -1.95 -23.38
C ASP A 116 -16.03 -1.59 -22.36
N GLN A 117 -14.85 -1.18 -22.81
CA GLN A 117 -13.72 -0.82 -21.95
C GLN A 117 -13.45 0.68 -21.93
N PHE A 118 -12.90 1.15 -20.81
CA PHE A 118 -12.40 2.52 -20.65
C PHE A 118 -10.87 2.52 -20.69
N GLU A 119 -10.29 3.33 -21.58
CA GLU A 119 -8.85 3.48 -21.74
C GLU A 119 -8.40 4.89 -21.34
N PRO A 120 -7.43 5.05 -20.43
CA PRO A 120 -6.92 6.36 -20.06
C PRO A 120 -6.02 6.93 -21.15
N GLN A 121 -6.09 8.25 -21.33
CA GLN A 121 -5.17 9.01 -22.16
C GLN A 121 -4.55 10.12 -21.31
N LEU A 122 -3.22 10.14 -21.23
CA LEU A 122 -2.43 11.12 -20.48
C LEU A 122 -1.77 12.10 -21.45
N THR A 123 -1.82 13.39 -21.12
CA THR A 123 -1.04 14.45 -21.78
C THR A 123 -0.28 15.23 -20.71
N VAL A 124 1.04 15.35 -20.85
CA VAL A 124 1.92 16.17 -20.01
C VAL A 124 2.57 17.23 -20.89
N VAL A 125 2.61 18.46 -20.40
CA VAL A 125 3.18 19.61 -21.10
C VAL A 125 4.21 20.24 -20.19
N LEU A 126 5.49 20.12 -20.55
CA LEU A 126 6.56 20.85 -19.88
C LEU A 126 6.57 22.30 -20.40
N HIS A 127 6.47 23.24 -19.46
CA HIS A 127 6.48 24.66 -19.80
C HIS A 127 7.87 25.07 -20.28
N LYS A 128 7.94 25.89 -21.34
CA LYS A 128 9.22 26.36 -21.93
C LYS A 128 10.20 25.20 -22.27
N GLY A 129 9.67 24.01 -22.53
CA GLY A 129 10.44 22.76 -22.66
C GLY A 129 11.10 22.54 -24.03
N ALA A 130 10.73 23.31 -25.06
CA ALA A 130 11.15 23.03 -26.44
C ALA A 130 12.68 23.02 -26.65
N ALA A 131 13.42 23.83 -25.90
CA ALA A 131 14.89 23.87 -25.97
C ALA A 131 15.57 22.56 -25.49
N LYS A 132 14.81 21.64 -24.88
CA LYS A 132 15.31 20.42 -24.20
C LYS A 132 14.83 19.13 -24.86
N GLU A 133 14.17 19.24 -26.00
CA GLU A 133 13.61 18.11 -26.75
C GLU A 133 14.63 16.98 -26.92
N THR A 134 15.86 17.33 -27.30
CA THR A 134 16.93 16.36 -27.54
C THR A 134 17.30 15.56 -26.29
N ASP A 135 17.30 16.17 -25.11
CA ASP A 135 17.67 15.48 -23.86
C ASP A 135 16.55 14.58 -23.36
N VAL A 136 15.30 15.02 -23.48
CA VAL A 136 14.14 14.17 -23.17
C VAL A 136 14.03 13.01 -24.17
N PHE A 137 14.33 13.24 -25.45
CA PHE A 137 14.33 12.18 -26.46
C PHE A 137 15.40 11.12 -26.17
N LYS A 138 16.59 11.52 -25.70
CA LYS A 138 17.62 10.56 -25.25
C LYS A 138 17.09 9.68 -24.12
N LEU A 139 16.46 10.26 -23.09
CA LEU A 139 15.88 9.51 -21.99
C LEU A 139 14.77 8.55 -22.44
N LEU A 140 13.86 9.02 -23.29
CA LEU A 140 12.76 8.18 -23.79
C LEU A 140 13.29 7.02 -24.64
N ARG A 141 14.35 7.21 -25.41
CA ARG A 141 15.02 6.11 -26.14
C ARG A 141 15.73 5.11 -25.24
N LEU A 142 16.20 5.53 -24.06
CA LEU A 142 16.72 4.59 -23.06
C LEU A 142 15.59 3.73 -22.49
N ALA A 143 14.41 4.32 -22.28
CA ALA A 143 13.24 3.61 -21.75
C ALA A 143 12.55 2.72 -22.81
N ASP A 144 12.49 3.17 -24.05
CA ASP A 144 11.96 2.43 -25.21
C ASP A 144 12.92 2.56 -26.40
N PRO A 145 13.86 1.62 -26.57
CA PRO A 145 14.80 1.60 -27.69
C PRO A 145 14.12 1.44 -29.05
N GLN A 146 12.85 0.99 -29.10
CA GLN A 146 12.09 0.85 -30.35
C GLN A 146 11.39 2.14 -30.78
N GLY A 147 11.45 3.19 -29.95
CA GLY A 147 10.90 4.51 -30.27
C GLY A 147 11.56 5.12 -31.52
N ARG A 148 10.74 5.58 -32.46
CA ARG A 148 11.17 6.16 -33.74
C ARG A 148 10.77 7.61 -33.87
N GLU A 149 11.59 8.39 -34.56
CA GLU A 149 11.23 9.75 -34.96
C GLU A 149 10.44 9.70 -36.27
N GLU A 150 9.30 10.38 -36.30
CA GLU A 150 8.43 10.46 -37.47
C GLU A 150 7.87 11.88 -37.61
N SER A 151 7.62 12.30 -38.86
CA SER A 151 6.95 13.58 -39.11
C SER A 151 5.43 13.37 -39.06
N VAL A 152 4.77 13.96 -38.07
CA VAL A 152 3.31 13.89 -37.90
C VAL A 152 2.74 15.29 -38.03
N GLN A 153 1.90 15.53 -39.05
CA GLN A 153 1.32 16.85 -39.36
C GLN A 153 2.38 17.97 -39.43
N GLY A 154 3.56 17.68 -40.00
CA GLY A 154 4.67 18.63 -40.14
C GLY A 154 5.48 18.87 -38.88
N LYS A 155 5.23 18.14 -37.78
CA LYS A 155 6.02 18.20 -36.55
C LYS A 155 6.88 16.96 -36.40
N ARG A 156 8.10 17.14 -35.91
CA ARG A 156 8.98 16.03 -35.53
C ARG A 156 8.48 15.44 -34.22
N VAL A 157 8.04 14.18 -34.25
CA VAL A 157 7.52 13.47 -33.08
C VAL A 157 8.36 12.22 -32.84
N LEU A 158 8.91 12.09 -31.64
CA LEU A 158 9.43 10.81 -31.16
C LEU A 158 8.26 9.99 -30.61
N ARG A 159 8.02 8.80 -31.15
CA ARG A 159 6.88 7.95 -30.76
C ARG A 159 7.25 6.47 -30.69
N GLY A 160 6.53 5.74 -29.86
CA GLY A 160 6.65 4.28 -29.72
C GLY A 160 5.31 3.63 -29.37
N LYS A 161 5.32 2.31 -29.22
CA LYS A 161 4.15 1.51 -28.82
C LYS A 161 4.45 0.79 -27.51
N LEU A 162 3.43 0.66 -26.67
CA LEU A 162 3.56 -0.16 -25.47
C LEU A 162 3.47 -1.65 -25.83
N PRO A 163 4.36 -2.52 -25.31
CA PRO A 163 4.32 -3.96 -25.58
C PRO A 163 2.99 -4.58 -25.14
N GLY A 164 2.32 -5.30 -26.03
CA GLY A 164 1.08 -6.03 -25.73
C GLY A 164 -0.20 -5.17 -25.68
N GLU A 165 -0.11 -3.86 -25.93
CA GLU A 165 -1.27 -2.95 -25.89
C GLU A 165 -1.41 -2.14 -27.18
N ASN A 166 -2.64 -1.76 -27.53
CA ASN A 166 -2.93 -0.90 -28.69
C ASN A 166 -2.75 0.60 -28.35
N GLN A 167 -1.78 0.91 -27.48
CA GLN A 167 -1.48 2.25 -26.98
C GLN A 167 -0.16 2.78 -27.58
N GLU A 168 -0.13 4.08 -27.85
CA GLU A 168 1.07 4.80 -28.29
C GLU A 168 1.55 5.78 -27.23
N TRP A 169 2.85 6.05 -27.22
CA TRP A 169 3.39 7.23 -26.56
C TRP A 169 4.03 8.14 -27.61
N GLY A 170 4.04 9.45 -27.33
CA GLY A 170 4.58 10.46 -28.22
C GLY A 170 5.19 11.62 -27.46
N CYS A 171 6.26 12.20 -28.02
CA CYS A 171 6.95 13.36 -27.47
C CYS A 171 7.36 14.32 -28.60
N TRP A 172 7.03 15.60 -28.48
CA TRP A 172 7.41 16.62 -29.48
C TRP A 172 7.43 18.03 -28.90
N SER A 173 8.14 18.93 -29.56
CA SER A 173 8.12 20.36 -29.25
C SER A 173 7.05 21.10 -30.05
N ASP A 174 6.32 21.98 -29.39
CA ASP A 174 5.30 22.80 -30.03
C ASP A 174 5.06 24.10 -29.24
N SER A 175 4.97 25.22 -29.95
CA SER A 175 4.60 26.52 -29.37
C SER A 175 5.47 26.94 -28.15
N GLY A 176 6.72 26.50 -28.10
CA GLY A 176 7.66 26.74 -26.98
C GLY A 176 7.60 25.70 -25.85
N HIS A 177 6.67 24.75 -25.92
CA HIS A 177 6.49 23.67 -24.94
C HIS A 177 7.08 22.34 -25.43
N LEU A 178 7.33 21.42 -24.50
CA LEU A 178 7.53 20.01 -24.82
C LEU A 178 6.31 19.23 -24.36
N VAL A 179 5.71 18.47 -25.27
CA VAL A 179 4.47 17.72 -25.04
C VAL A 179 4.80 16.23 -25.01
N LEU A 180 4.32 15.54 -23.99
CA LEU A 180 4.38 14.09 -23.85
C LEU A 180 2.95 13.55 -23.78
N THR A 181 2.66 12.50 -24.53
CA THR A 181 1.34 11.86 -24.56
C THR A 181 1.47 10.36 -24.42
N LEU A 182 0.47 9.74 -23.79
CA LEU A 182 0.31 8.30 -23.67
C LEU A 182 -1.16 7.92 -23.85
N GLY A 183 -1.43 6.91 -24.65
CA GLY A 183 -2.77 6.34 -24.84
C GLY A 183 -3.10 6.10 -26.31
N ARG A 184 -4.27 5.53 -26.58
CA ARG A 184 -4.75 5.30 -27.96
C ARG A 184 -4.96 6.64 -28.69
N ASP A 185 -4.44 6.74 -29.92
CA ASP A 185 -4.52 7.90 -30.80
C ASP A 185 -4.17 9.26 -30.14
N ALA A 186 -3.32 9.23 -29.11
CA ALA A 186 -3.06 10.38 -28.27
C ALA A 186 -2.33 11.50 -29.02
N ILE A 187 -1.40 11.15 -29.90
CA ILE A 187 -0.64 12.12 -30.70
C ILE A 187 -1.60 12.87 -31.64
N ALA A 188 -2.41 12.12 -32.39
CA ALA A 188 -3.37 12.69 -33.33
C ALA A 188 -4.41 13.58 -32.63
N THR A 189 -4.90 13.13 -31.47
CA THR A 189 -5.89 13.85 -30.66
C THR A 189 -5.37 15.21 -30.20
N VAL A 190 -4.15 15.27 -29.64
CA VAL A 190 -3.56 16.54 -29.18
C VAL A 190 -3.24 17.46 -30.36
N MET A 191 -2.76 16.94 -31.49
CA MET A 191 -2.50 17.75 -32.69
C MET A 191 -3.77 18.39 -33.27
N GLN A 192 -4.90 17.66 -33.29
CA GLN A 192 -6.19 18.22 -33.72
C GLN A 192 -6.65 19.37 -32.82
N ARG A 193 -6.47 19.22 -31.50
CA ARG A 193 -6.79 20.26 -30.50
C ARG A 193 -5.98 21.53 -30.72
N MET A 194 -4.67 21.36 -30.94
CA MET A 194 -3.77 22.49 -31.20
C MET A 194 -4.12 23.28 -32.47
N ASN A 195 -4.76 22.62 -33.44
CA ASN A 195 -5.30 23.24 -34.66
C ASN A 195 -6.70 23.86 -34.46
N GLY A 196 -7.20 23.97 -33.22
CA GLY A 196 -8.48 24.57 -32.89
C GLY A 196 -9.71 23.71 -33.24
N LYS A 197 -9.52 22.44 -33.59
CA LYS A 197 -10.63 21.55 -34.00
C LYS A 197 -11.43 21.00 -32.81
N THR A 198 -10.85 21.00 -31.61
CA THR A 198 -11.50 20.55 -30.38
C THR A 198 -11.21 21.54 -29.24
N PRO A 199 -12.15 21.72 -28.29
CA PRO A 199 -11.96 22.61 -27.16
C PRO A 199 -10.92 22.08 -26.17
N ASP A 200 -10.33 22.99 -25.41
CA ASP A 200 -9.32 22.68 -24.38
C ASP A 200 -9.85 22.86 -22.95
N VAL A 201 -9.02 22.46 -21.98
CA VAL A 201 -9.38 22.41 -20.55
C VAL A 201 -9.86 23.76 -20.00
N ARG A 202 -9.47 24.90 -20.58
CA ARG A 202 -9.89 26.24 -20.12
C ARG A 202 -11.38 26.48 -20.30
N GLY A 203 -12.03 25.74 -21.20
CA GLY A 203 -13.48 25.76 -21.36
C GLY A 203 -14.23 25.12 -20.18
N SER A 204 -13.57 24.26 -19.38
CA SER A 204 -14.22 23.53 -18.29
C SER A 204 -14.59 24.46 -17.13
N ASN A 205 -15.70 24.15 -16.44
CA ASN A 205 -16.11 24.87 -15.25
C ASN A 205 -15.10 24.69 -14.10
N LEU A 206 -14.53 23.48 -13.97
CA LEU A 206 -13.51 23.17 -12.96
C LEU A 206 -12.25 24.02 -13.14
N TRP A 207 -11.78 24.18 -14.37
CA TRP A 207 -10.63 25.05 -14.65
C TRP A 207 -10.95 26.51 -14.31
N ARG A 208 -12.10 27.04 -14.75
CA ARG A 208 -12.49 28.44 -14.49
C ARG A 208 -12.71 28.75 -13.01
N LYS A 209 -13.26 27.79 -12.27
CA LYS A 209 -13.51 27.91 -10.83
C LYS A 209 -12.22 27.83 -10.01
N ASN A 210 -11.35 26.86 -10.31
CA ASN A 210 -10.22 26.51 -9.45
C ASN A 210 -8.89 27.20 -9.81
N ASN A 211 -8.83 27.94 -10.93
CA ASN A 211 -7.66 28.77 -11.27
C ASN A 211 -7.75 30.22 -10.78
N GLN A 212 -8.76 30.55 -9.96
CA GLN A 212 -8.83 31.85 -9.32
C GLN A 212 -7.83 31.93 -8.16
N VAL A 213 -7.10 33.05 -8.08
CA VAL A 213 -6.07 33.28 -7.07
C VAL A 213 -6.74 33.67 -5.75
N PRO A 214 -6.58 32.90 -4.66
CA PRO A 214 -7.08 33.32 -3.35
C PRO A 214 -6.42 34.62 -2.92
N LYS A 215 -7.16 35.46 -2.17
CA LYS A 215 -6.62 36.72 -1.65
C LYS A 215 -5.36 36.43 -0.80
N ASP A 216 -4.33 37.26 -0.95
CA ASP A 216 -3.07 37.18 -0.20
C ASP A 216 -2.24 35.89 -0.41
N VAL A 217 -2.62 35.05 -1.38
CA VAL A 217 -1.92 33.83 -1.77
C VAL A 217 -1.38 33.95 -3.19
N THR A 218 -0.10 33.64 -3.37
CA THR A 218 0.47 33.41 -4.71
C THR A 218 0.26 31.94 -5.06
N LEU A 219 -0.78 31.66 -5.85
CA LEU A 219 -1.13 30.32 -6.29
C LEU A 219 -0.03 29.78 -7.22
N MET A 220 0.52 28.61 -6.87
CA MET A 220 1.63 28.00 -7.60
C MET A 220 1.21 26.71 -8.30
N SER A 221 0.31 25.94 -7.70
CA SER A 221 -0.17 24.68 -8.26
C SER A 221 -1.67 24.51 -8.06
N VAL A 222 -2.32 23.89 -9.05
CA VAL A 222 -3.74 23.54 -9.03
C VAL A 222 -3.90 22.14 -9.58
N ALA A 223 -4.64 21.30 -8.88
CA ALA A 223 -5.02 19.98 -9.33
C ALA A 223 -6.50 19.72 -9.05
N TRP A 224 -7.14 18.90 -9.87
CA TRP A 224 -8.44 18.35 -9.53
C TRP A 224 -8.65 16.96 -10.12
N ILE A 225 -9.57 16.22 -9.50
CA ILE A 225 -10.15 14.98 -10.01
C ILE A 225 -11.67 15.19 -10.07
N ASP A 226 -12.24 15.01 -11.26
CA ASP A 226 -13.69 15.07 -11.51
C ASP A 226 -14.30 13.69 -11.21
N LEU A 227 -14.62 13.49 -9.92
CA LEU A 227 -15.20 12.24 -9.42
C LEU A 227 -16.63 12.04 -9.94
N GLU A 228 -17.35 13.14 -10.20
CA GLU A 228 -18.68 13.13 -10.78
C GLU A 228 -18.66 12.55 -12.20
N GLN A 229 -17.73 13.01 -13.05
CA GLN A 229 -17.55 12.47 -14.39
C GLN A 229 -17.12 11.00 -14.33
N ILE A 230 -16.18 10.63 -13.45
CA ILE A 230 -15.76 9.24 -13.27
C ILE A 230 -16.97 8.36 -12.88
N ASN A 231 -17.75 8.77 -11.87
CA ASN A 231 -18.92 8.02 -11.43
C ASN A 231 -19.95 7.86 -12.56
N ARG A 232 -20.24 8.94 -13.32
CA ARG A 232 -21.14 8.87 -14.48
C ARG A 232 -20.68 7.85 -15.54
N LEU A 233 -19.37 7.70 -15.73
CA LEU A 233 -18.80 6.75 -16.70
C LEU A 233 -18.88 5.31 -16.21
N VAL A 234 -18.59 5.06 -14.93
CA VAL A 234 -18.44 3.69 -14.40
C VAL A 234 -19.68 3.12 -13.73
N LYS A 235 -20.67 3.95 -13.33
CA LYS A 235 -21.79 3.51 -12.49
C LYS A 235 -22.58 2.31 -13.02
N ASN A 236 -22.70 2.18 -14.34
CA ASN A 236 -23.47 1.11 -14.98
C ASN A 236 -22.60 -0.09 -15.37
N VAL A 237 -21.30 -0.10 -15.03
CA VAL A 237 -20.41 -1.21 -15.33
C VAL A 237 -20.76 -2.37 -14.40
N PRO A 238 -21.19 -3.54 -14.92
CA PRO A 238 -21.46 -4.70 -14.09
C PRO A 238 -20.16 -5.22 -13.49
N LEU A 239 -20.22 -5.68 -12.25
CA LEU A 239 -19.14 -6.43 -11.64
C LEU A 239 -19.02 -7.82 -12.29
N PRO A 240 -17.89 -8.50 -12.12
CA PRO A 240 -17.78 -9.92 -12.50
C PRO A 240 -18.95 -10.71 -11.90
N PRO A 241 -19.61 -11.59 -12.68
CA PRO A 241 -20.75 -12.36 -12.19
C PRO A 241 -20.35 -13.21 -10.97
N ASP A 242 -21.07 -13.02 -9.86
CA ASP A 242 -21.01 -13.90 -8.70
C ASP A 242 -22.30 -14.73 -8.65
N PRO A 243 -22.24 -16.07 -8.68
CA PRO A 243 -23.44 -16.90 -8.61
C PRO A 243 -24.28 -16.69 -7.35
N ASN A 244 -23.69 -16.12 -6.30
CA ASN A 244 -24.39 -15.79 -5.05
C ASN A 244 -25.06 -14.41 -5.08
N LEU A 245 -24.72 -13.52 -6.01
CA LEU A 245 -25.27 -12.15 -6.06
C LEU A 245 -26.13 -11.98 -7.31
N GLN A 246 -27.45 -12.05 -7.11
CA GLN A 246 -28.46 -11.98 -8.19
C GLN A 246 -29.48 -10.88 -7.88
N PRO A 247 -29.66 -9.86 -8.76
CA PRO A 247 -28.90 -9.62 -10.00
C PRO A 247 -27.43 -9.26 -9.73
N THR A 248 -26.57 -9.33 -10.76
CA THR A 248 -25.16 -8.96 -10.65
C THR A 248 -25.02 -7.47 -10.28
N PRO A 249 -24.31 -7.12 -9.20
CA PRO A 249 -24.14 -5.73 -8.82
C PRO A 249 -23.32 -4.94 -9.84
N THR A 250 -23.47 -3.63 -9.80
CA THR A 250 -22.73 -2.66 -10.60
C THR A 250 -21.67 -1.94 -9.76
N VAL A 251 -20.71 -1.31 -10.43
CA VAL A 251 -19.75 -0.42 -9.76
C VAL A 251 -20.48 0.73 -9.05
N GLY A 252 -21.58 1.25 -9.63
CA GLY A 252 -22.39 2.32 -9.03
C GLY A 252 -22.99 1.92 -7.68
N GLU A 253 -23.55 0.71 -7.59
CA GLU A 253 -24.13 0.18 -6.34
C GLU A 253 -23.05 -0.03 -5.26
N LEU A 254 -21.83 -0.45 -5.64
CA LEU A 254 -20.72 -0.47 -4.68
C LEU A 254 -20.32 0.93 -4.22
N LEU A 255 -20.19 1.88 -5.14
CA LEU A 255 -19.87 3.27 -4.78
C LEU A 255 -20.94 3.86 -3.86
N GLU A 256 -22.21 3.53 -4.05
CA GLU A 256 -23.30 3.92 -3.17
C GLU A 256 -23.18 3.30 -1.77
N ALA A 257 -22.92 1.99 -1.67
CA ALA A 257 -22.72 1.32 -0.39
C ALA A 257 -21.57 1.93 0.44
N PHE A 258 -20.51 2.41 -0.23
CA PHE A 258 -19.40 3.11 0.43
C PHE A 258 -19.62 4.63 0.56
N GLY A 259 -20.71 5.19 0.02
CA GLY A 259 -20.99 6.62 0.02
C GLY A 259 -20.12 7.46 -0.93
N ALA A 260 -19.40 6.82 -1.85
CA ALA A 260 -18.54 7.44 -2.85
C ALA A 260 -19.29 7.94 -4.09
N ASN A 261 -20.53 7.51 -4.31
CA ASN A 261 -21.37 7.93 -5.43
C ASN A 261 -21.70 9.43 -5.42
N ASN A 262 -21.74 10.04 -4.23
CA ASN A 262 -22.02 11.47 -4.03
C ASN A 262 -20.74 12.32 -3.94
N LEU A 263 -19.58 11.80 -4.36
CA LEU A 263 -18.37 12.62 -4.47
C LEU A 263 -18.37 13.36 -5.80
N ASN A 264 -18.23 14.68 -5.76
CA ASN A 264 -18.24 15.52 -6.96
C ASN A 264 -16.83 15.77 -7.46
N ASN A 265 -16.05 16.52 -6.69
CA ASN A 265 -14.74 17.00 -7.15
C ASN A 265 -13.74 16.97 -6.00
N LEU A 266 -12.57 16.39 -6.22
CA LEU A 266 -11.41 16.62 -5.36
C LEU A 266 -10.57 17.72 -5.99
N VAL A 267 -10.30 18.80 -5.26
CA VAL A 267 -9.49 19.93 -5.71
C VAL A 267 -8.34 20.13 -4.75
N MET A 268 -7.12 20.28 -5.27
CA MET A 268 -5.92 20.54 -4.49
C MET A 268 -5.25 21.81 -5.03
N GLN A 269 -4.92 22.74 -4.14
CA GLN A 269 -4.27 23.99 -4.48
C GLN A 269 -3.09 24.20 -3.54
N SER A 270 -1.99 24.74 -4.06
CA SER A 270 -0.83 25.09 -3.25
C SER A 270 -0.17 26.36 -3.76
N GLY A 271 0.48 27.08 -2.86
CA GLY A 271 1.03 28.39 -3.13
C GLY A 271 1.85 28.92 -1.97
N MET A 272 2.01 30.23 -1.96
CA MET A 272 2.79 30.95 -0.95
C MET A 272 1.96 32.07 -0.34
N MET A 273 2.07 32.25 0.97
CA MET A 273 1.38 33.29 1.73
C MET A 273 2.40 33.92 2.68
N GLY A 274 2.97 35.06 2.29
CA GLY A 274 4.08 35.69 3.00
C GLY A 274 5.28 34.74 3.15
N LYS A 275 5.71 34.48 4.39
CA LYS A 275 6.80 33.54 4.69
C LYS A 275 6.40 32.06 4.62
N ALA A 276 5.13 31.74 4.43
CA ALA A 276 4.59 30.38 4.52
C ALA A 276 4.29 29.73 3.18
N CYS A 277 4.44 28.41 3.13
CA CYS A 277 3.80 27.57 2.14
C CYS A 277 2.33 27.40 2.52
N TRP A 278 1.43 27.68 1.57
CA TRP A 278 0.00 27.53 1.73
C TRP A 278 -0.49 26.34 0.92
N SER A 279 -1.42 25.58 1.48
CA SER A 279 -2.10 24.48 0.77
C SER A 279 -3.57 24.42 1.12
N GLN A 280 -4.38 23.99 0.17
CA GLN A 280 -5.78 23.67 0.40
C GLN A 280 -6.18 22.42 -0.38
N THR A 281 -6.89 21.51 0.27
CA THR A 281 -7.57 20.38 -0.38
C THR A 281 -9.05 20.48 -0.09
N ARG A 282 -9.88 20.43 -1.13
CA ARG A 282 -11.35 20.49 -1.04
C ARG A 282 -11.93 19.26 -1.69
N LEU A 283 -12.77 18.53 -0.96
CA LEU A 283 -13.64 17.51 -1.50
C LEU A 283 -15.06 18.07 -1.53
N GLU A 284 -15.59 18.30 -2.72
CA GLU A 284 -16.99 18.65 -2.94
C GLU A 284 -17.81 17.35 -2.90
N THR A 285 -18.87 17.34 -2.11
CA THR A 285 -19.73 16.16 -1.92
C THR A 285 -21.20 16.56 -2.01
N GLY A 286 -22.07 15.61 -2.33
CA GLY A 286 -23.49 15.69 -2.00
C GLY A 286 -23.72 15.31 -0.54
N THR A 287 -24.91 14.78 -0.25
CA THR A 287 -25.23 14.18 1.05
C THR A 287 -24.27 13.03 1.34
N ARG A 288 -23.63 13.07 2.52
CA ARG A 288 -22.65 12.05 2.92
C ARG A 288 -23.36 10.83 3.50
N HIS A 289 -22.99 9.66 2.99
CA HIS A 289 -23.47 8.35 3.40
C HIS A 289 -22.29 7.38 3.55
N GLY A 290 -22.55 6.15 3.97
CA GLY A 290 -21.53 5.13 4.15
C GLY A 290 -20.36 5.60 5.02
N VAL A 291 -19.13 5.40 4.54
CA VAL A 291 -17.93 5.76 5.32
C VAL A 291 -17.73 7.28 5.46
N LEU A 292 -18.37 8.10 4.63
CA LEU A 292 -18.29 9.56 4.74
C LEU A 292 -19.07 10.10 5.95
N LYS A 293 -19.94 9.30 6.59
CA LYS A 293 -20.53 9.63 7.88
C LYS A 293 -19.49 9.83 8.98
N LEU A 294 -18.31 9.23 8.83
CA LEU A 294 -17.23 9.32 9.82
C LEU A 294 -16.80 10.76 10.07
N VAL A 295 -16.82 11.61 9.05
CA VAL A 295 -16.42 13.02 9.17
C VAL A 295 -17.57 13.96 9.51
N GLU A 296 -18.81 13.46 9.64
CA GLU A 296 -19.97 14.22 10.14
C GLU A 296 -20.03 14.27 11.67
N ALA A 297 -18.88 14.43 12.30
CA ALA A 297 -18.79 14.67 13.73
C ALA A 297 -19.04 16.15 14.05
N ARG A 298 -19.45 16.43 15.29
CA ARG A 298 -19.62 17.81 15.76
C ARG A 298 -18.27 18.55 15.70
N PRO A 299 -18.23 19.78 15.16
CA PRO A 299 -17.00 20.58 15.20
C PRO A 299 -16.64 20.92 16.64
N PHE A 300 -15.35 21.11 16.88
CA PHE A 300 -14.77 21.47 18.17
C PHE A 300 -13.91 22.73 18.05
N THR A 301 -13.48 23.24 19.20
CA THR A 301 -12.58 24.39 19.35
C THR A 301 -11.33 23.98 20.12
N LEU A 302 -10.31 24.84 20.17
CA LEU A 302 -9.09 24.57 20.95
C LEU A 302 -9.37 24.38 22.46
N ALA A 303 -10.51 24.89 22.97
CA ALA A 303 -10.92 24.72 24.36
C ALA A 303 -11.41 23.30 24.68
N ASP A 304 -11.81 22.52 23.67
CA ASP A 304 -12.26 21.14 23.82
C ASP A 304 -11.09 20.14 23.87
N LEU A 305 -9.87 20.60 23.60
CA LEU A 305 -8.68 19.75 23.67
C LEU A 305 -8.40 19.29 25.11
N PRO A 306 -7.88 18.07 25.29
CA PRO A 306 -7.44 17.61 26.61
C PRO A 306 -6.25 18.44 27.12
N PRO A 307 -5.87 18.30 28.40
CA PRO A 307 -4.72 19.01 28.98
C PRO A 307 -3.39 18.46 28.42
N LEU A 308 -3.01 18.94 27.23
CA LEU A 308 -1.80 18.56 26.51
C LEU A 308 -0.53 18.98 27.28
N PRO A 309 0.63 18.34 27.00
CA PRO A 309 1.92 18.77 27.52
C PRO A 309 2.20 20.25 27.25
N ASP A 310 2.67 21.00 28.25
CA ASP A 310 3.00 22.44 28.14
C ASP A 310 3.93 22.78 26.97
N LYS A 311 4.86 21.88 26.64
CA LYS A 311 5.78 21.99 25.52
C LYS A 311 5.34 21.21 24.27
N ALA A 312 4.09 20.78 24.20
CA ALA A 312 3.57 20.05 23.04
C ALA A 312 3.74 20.90 21.78
N ASN A 313 4.63 20.42 20.92
CA ASN A 313 5.00 21.02 19.65
C ASN A 313 4.58 20.14 18.48
N ASN A 314 3.92 19.01 18.77
CA ASN A 314 3.40 18.08 17.79
C ASN A 314 2.14 17.40 18.35
N PHE A 315 0.98 17.75 17.80
CA PHE A 315 -0.28 17.10 18.10
C PHE A 315 -1.27 17.23 16.94
N SER A 316 -2.22 16.32 16.89
CA SER A 316 -3.35 16.38 15.98
C SER A 316 -4.63 15.99 16.70
N ALA A 317 -5.71 16.71 16.45
CA ALA A 317 -7.04 16.40 16.94
C ALA A 317 -8.00 16.24 15.76
N VAL A 318 -8.88 15.25 15.82
CA VAL A 318 -9.89 14.99 14.77
C VAL A 318 -11.21 14.55 15.39
N ALA A 319 -12.31 15.09 14.88
CA ALA A 319 -13.65 14.69 15.25
C ALA A 319 -14.14 13.59 14.31
N LEU A 320 -14.45 12.42 14.86
CA LEU A 320 -14.86 11.21 14.14
C LEU A 320 -16.17 10.65 14.72
N ASN A 321 -17.15 10.38 13.86
CA ASN A 321 -18.44 9.82 14.23
C ASN A 321 -18.46 8.29 14.00
N TRP A 322 -17.76 7.55 14.85
CA TRP A 322 -17.67 6.09 14.74
C TRP A 322 -19.02 5.39 14.87
N LEU A 323 -19.86 5.80 15.83
CA LEU A 323 -21.18 5.21 16.04
C LEU A 323 -22.09 5.41 14.81
N GLY A 324 -22.19 6.65 14.30
CA GLY A 324 -22.99 6.93 13.11
C GLY A 324 -22.49 6.19 11.87
N THR A 325 -21.17 6.01 11.75
CA THR A 325 -20.57 5.23 10.64
C THR A 325 -20.88 3.74 10.75
N TYR A 326 -20.83 3.19 11.97
CA TYR A 326 -21.18 1.80 12.23
C TYR A 326 -22.65 1.52 11.89
N ASP A 327 -23.55 2.39 12.34
CA ASP A 327 -24.99 2.26 12.08
C ASP A 327 -25.33 2.36 10.59
N GLU A 328 -24.74 3.34 9.90
CA GLU A 328 -24.88 3.50 8.45
C GLU A 328 -24.31 2.30 7.69
N GLY A 329 -23.15 1.77 8.11
CA GLY A 329 -22.53 0.61 7.49
C GLY A 329 -23.43 -0.63 7.53
N TRP A 330 -24.06 -0.90 8.68
CA TRP A 330 -25.04 -1.98 8.81
C TRP A 330 -26.30 -1.74 7.98
N HIS A 331 -26.80 -0.50 7.94
CA HIS A 331 -27.93 -0.12 7.11
C HIS A 331 -27.64 -0.41 5.62
N GLN A 332 -26.51 0.08 5.10
CA GLN A 332 -26.10 -0.10 3.71
C GLN A 332 -25.87 -1.57 3.36
N ALA A 333 -25.22 -2.34 4.24
CA ALA A 333 -24.99 -3.76 4.02
C ALA A 333 -26.31 -4.56 3.99
N ARG A 334 -27.30 -4.18 4.80
CA ARG A 334 -28.64 -4.80 4.80
C ARG A 334 -29.39 -4.52 3.50
N ASP A 335 -29.37 -3.27 3.04
CA ASP A 335 -30.03 -2.87 1.80
C ASP A 335 -29.39 -3.54 0.58
N PHE A 336 -28.05 -3.58 0.54
CA PHE A 336 -27.31 -4.32 -0.49
C PHE A 336 -27.68 -5.81 -0.50
N ALA A 337 -27.67 -6.46 0.67
CA ALA A 337 -28.04 -7.87 0.76
C ALA A 337 -29.48 -8.13 0.32
N LYS A 338 -30.42 -7.24 0.65
CA LYS A 338 -31.83 -7.32 0.23
C LYS A 338 -31.97 -7.22 -1.29
N ASN A 339 -31.23 -6.33 -1.92
CA ASN A 339 -31.33 -6.08 -3.36
C ASN A 339 -30.67 -7.17 -4.21
N HIS A 340 -29.74 -7.96 -3.63
CA HIS A 340 -28.99 -9.01 -4.35
C HIS A 340 -29.29 -10.45 -3.87
N GLY A 341 -30.49 -10.68 -3.32
CA GLY A 341 -30.95 -12.03 -2.96
C GLY A 341 -30.25 -12.68 -1.76
N GLN A 342 -29.54 -11.88 -0.94
CA GLN A 342 -28.76 -12.32 0.22
C GLN A 342 -29.39 -11.90 1.56
N ALA A 343 -30.66 -11.47 1.58
CA ALA A 343 -31.35 -11.01 2.79
C ALA A 343 -31.30 -12.03 3.94
N GLU A 344 -31.61 -13.30 3.66
CA GLU A 344 -31.59 -14.37 4.68
C GLU A 344 -30.17 -14.73 5.13
N ALA A 345 -29.19 -14.70 4.22
CA ALA A 345 -27.80 -14.93 4.57
C ALA A 345 -27.25 -13.80 5.47
N PHE A 346 -27.62 -12.56 5.18
CA PHE A 346 -27.25 -11.40 5.98
C PHE A 346 -27.93 -11.43 7.35
N ALA A 347 -29.22 -11.77 7.45
CA ALA A 347 -29.90 -11.93 8.73
C ALA A 347 -29.23 -13.01 9.61
N ARG A 348 -28.80 -14.12 9.02
CA ARG A 348 -28.00 -15.14 9.74
C ARG A 348 -26.64 -14.61 10.19
N ALA A 349 -25.97 -13.80 9.37
CA ALA A 349 -24.70 -13.18 9.73
C ALA A 349 -24.87 -12.15 10.87
N GLU A 350 -25.93 -11.34 10.85
CA GLU A 350 -26.30 -10.42 11.94
C GLU A 350 -26.54 -11.20 13.26
N GLU A 351 -27.27 -12.32 13.19
CA GLU A 351 -27.51 -13.17 14.36
C GLU A 351 -26.21 -13.79 14.89
N GLN A 352 -25.33 -14.28 14.01
CA GLN A 352 -24.01 -14.81 14.38
C GLN A 352 -23.12 -13.73 15.00
N TRP A 353 -23.11 -12.52 14.44
CA TRP A 353 -22.38 -11.38 14.99
C TRP A 353 -22.89 -10.97 16.38
N LYS A 354 -24.21 -11.03 16.59
CA LYS A 354 -24.80 -10.82 17.91
C LYS A 354 -24.38 -11.90 18.90
N LYS A 355 -24.49 -13.19 18.55
CA LYS A 355 -24.05 -14.32 19.40
C LYS A 355 -22.56 -14.24 19.74
N PHE A 356 -21.74 -13.78 18.80
CA PHE A 356 -20.32 -13.53 19.04
C PHE A 356 -20.11 -12.40 20.06
N GLN A 357 -20.79 -11.26 19.93
CA GLN A 357 -20.71 -10.19 20.93
C GLN A 357 -21.23 -10.63 22.31
N ASP A 358 -22.30 -11.42 22.34
CA ASP A 358 -22.83 -12.01 23.58
C ASP A 358 -21.78 -12.92 24.25
N SER A 359 -20.98 -13.67 23.47
CA SER A 359 -19.88 -14.48 24.01
C SER A 359 -18.68 -13.65 24.47
N LEU A 360 -18.44 -12.49 23.85
CA LEU A 360 -17.47 -11.52 24.33
C LEU A 360 -17.92 -10.84 25.64
N GLY A 361 -19.23 -10.76 25.87
CA GLY A 361 -19.85 -10.12 27.04
C GLY A 361 -20.02 -8.60 26.92
N TRP A 362 -19.77 -8.02 25.74
CA TRP A 362 -19.92 -6.59 25.42
C TRP A 362 -20.32 -6.37 23.95
N SER A 363 -21.03 -5.27 23.70
CA SER A 363 -21.45 -4.82 22.36
C SER A 363 -20.46 -3.82 21.77
N VAL A 364 -20.00 -4.06 20.53
CA VAL A 364 -19.18 -3.09 19.79
C VAL A 364 -19.94 -1.77 19.64
N ARG A 365 -21.24 -1.84 19.33
CA ARG A 365 -22.06 -0.66 19.12
C ARG A 365 -22.34 0.09 20.43
N ASP A 366 -22.90 -0.60 21.42
CA ASP A 366 -23.56 0.03 22.57
C ASP A 366 -22.66 0.19 23.80
N ASP A 367 -21.62 -0.65 23.92
CA ASP A 367 -20.67 -0.59 25.03
C ASP A 367 -19.39 0.14 24.64
N LEU A 368 -18.87 -0.10 23.43
CA LEU A 368 -17.64 0.55 22.95
C LEU A 368 -17.94 1.86 22.22
N LEU A 369 -18.54 1.82 21.03
CA LEU A 369 -18.65 3.00 20.17
C LEU A 369 -19.57 4.09 20.73
N ALA A 370 -20.69 3.72 21.37
CA ALA A 370 -21.61 4.68 22.00
C ALA A 370 -21.04 5.35 23.27
N SER A 371 -20.04 4.73 23.90
CA SER A 371 -19.40 5.24 25.12
C SER A 371 -18.20 6.14 24.83
N LEU A 372 -17.72 6.19 23.58
CA LEU A 372 -16.63 7.05 23.14
C LEU A 372 -17.16 8.39 22.61
N GLY A 373 -16.52 9.48 23.02
CA GLY A 373 -16.69 10.79 22.43
C GLY A 373 -16.14 10.84 20.99
N GLN A 374 -16.54 11.88 20.25
CA GLN A 374 -16.16 12.01 18.85
C GLN A 374 -14.75 12.60 18.66
N LEU A 375 -14.21 13.32 19.65
CA LEU A 375 -12.88 13.94 19.55
C LEU A 375 -11.76 12.94 19.83
N HIS A 376 -10.80 12.83 18.92
CA HIS A 376 -9.63 11.96 19.06
C HIS A 376 -8.38 12.82 18.98
N VAL A 377 -7.60 12.86 20.06
CA VAL A 377 -6.40 13.70 20.15
C VAL A 377 -5.17 12.84 20.27
N PHE A 378 -4.28 12.98 19.31
CA PHE A 378 -2.97 12.35 19.26
C PHE A 378 -1.92 13.42 19.57
N TYR A 379 -1.01 13.14 20.50
CA TYR A 379 0.01 14.11 20.89
C TYR A 379 1.33 13.43 21.22
N GLN A 380 2.41 14.19 21.11
CA GLN A 380 3.73 13.78 21.57
C GLN A 380 4.07 14.54 22.85
N ASP A 381 4.47 13.81 23.89
CA ASP A 381 5.08 14.39 25.09
C ASP A 381 6.60 14.50 24.88
N PRO A 382 7.14 15.71 24.63
CA PRO A 382 8.55 15.90 24.35
C PRO A 382 9.44 15.59 25.55
N THR A 383 8.92 15.57 26.78
CA THR A 383 9.70 15.21 27.97
C THR A 383 9.91 13.70 28.11
N ASN A 384 9.09 12.91 27.43
CA ASN A 384 9.12 11.45 27.45
C ASN A 384 9.58 10.84 26.10
N ALA A 385 9.95 11.69 25.12
CA ALA A 385 10.45 11.28 23.82
C ALA A 385 11.98 11.35 23.74
N ILE A 386 12.62 10.35 23.13
CA ILE A 386 14.06 10.39 22.83
C ILE A 386 14.26 11.18 21.53
N GLY A 387 14.87 12.36 21.62
CA GLY A 387 15.55 13.01 20.50
C GLY A 387 14.71 13.85 19.53
N GLY A 388 13.48 14.29 19.89
CA GLY A 388 12.73 15.25 19.08
C GLY A 388 12.37 14.79 17.65
N MET A 389 12.62 13.52 17.32
CA MET A 389 12.20 12.89 16.08
C MET A 389 10.67 12.75 16.14
N GLY A 390 9.96 13.43 15.24
CA GLY A 390 8.51 13.48 15.25
C GLY A 390 7.84 12.11 15.11
N MET A 391 6.51 12.14 15.01
CA MET A 391 5.56 11.00 14.96
C MET A 391 5.90 9.87 13.94
N GLY A 392 6.87 10.06 13.05
CA GLY A 392 7.24 9.08 12.03
C GLY A 392 8.24 8.00 12.45
N ILE A 393 9.04 8.18 13.52
CA ILE A 393 10.17 7.26 13.82
C ILE A 393 10.35 6.92 15.32
N ALA A 394 9.75 7.65 16.27
CA ALA A 394 9.84 7.33 17.70
C ALA A 394 8.46 7.18 18.36
N ILE A 395 8.07 5.93 18.69
CA ILE A 395 6.80 5.60 19.37
C ILE A 395 6.79 6.11 20.82
N MET A 396 7.95 6.47 21.38
CA MET A 396 8.09 6.95 22.76
C MET A 396 7.53 8.37 22.97
N GLY A 397 6.79 8.54 24.06
CA GLY A 397 6.12 9.80 24.40
C GLY A 397 4.79 10.01 23.67
N MET A 398 4.35 9.06 22.83
CA MET A 398 3.05 9.17 22.15
C MET A 398 1.90 8.97 23.14
N GLY A 399 0.92 9.86 23.08
CA GLY A 399 -0.33 9.78 23.81
C GLY A 399 -1.54 9.92 22.90
N ILE A 400 -2.62 9.22 23.25
CA ILE A 400 -3.94 9.35 22.62
C ILE A 400 -4.94 9.63 23.73
N ALA A 401 -5.79 10.64 23.56
CA ALA A 401 -6.86 10.98 24.49
C ALA A 401 -8.19 11.08 23.74
N ILE A 402 -9.20 10.38 24.26
CA ILE A 402 -10.55 10.31 23.70
C ILE A 402 -11.53 10.60 24.84
N PRO A 403 -12.45 11.56 24.72
CA PRO A 403 -13.48 11.78 25.73
C PRO A 403 -14.34 10.52 25.88
N VAL A 404 -14.89 10.30 27.06
CA VAL A 404 -15.74 9.15 27.36
C VAL A 404 -17.06 9.64 27.91
N THR A 405 -18.16 9.09 27.40
CA THR A 405 -19.53 9.39 27.87
C THR A 405 -19.98 8.40 28.95
N ASP A 406 -19.45 7.17 28.95
CA ASP A 406 -19.68 6.15 29.98
C ASP A 406 -18.39 5.37 30.28
N ALA A 407 -17.67 5.81 31.31
CA ALA A 407 -16.40 5.22 31.72
C ALA A 407 -16.54 3.78 32.25
N ALA A 408 -17.69 3.43 32.84
CA ALA A 408 -17.92 2.10 33.39
C ALA A 408 -18.00 1.06 32.27
N LYS A 409 -18.68 1.39 31.17
CA LYS A 409 -18.75 0.53 29.99
C LYS A 409 -17.38 0.32 29.33
N ILE A 410 -16.59 1.38 29.15
CA ILE A 410 -15.25 1.25 28.56
C ILE A 410 -14.34 0.38 29.45
N LYS A 411 -14.37 0.56 30.78
CA LYS A 411 -13.63 -0.30 31.71
C LYS A 411 -14.04 -1.76 31.59
N LYS A 412 -15.35 -2.04 31.55
CA LYS A 412 -15.88 -3.38 31.33
C LYS A 412 -15.36 -4.01 30.03
N VAL A 413 -15.35 -3.27 28.92
CA VAL A 413 -14.83 -3.73 27.62
C VAL A 413 -13.35 -4.11 27.74
N ILE A 414 -12.53 -3.25 28.37
CA ILE A 414 -11.09 -3.51 28.56
C ILE A 414 -10.87 -4.75 29.43
N ASP A 415 -11.58 -4.89 30.54
CA ASP A 415 -11.46 -6.03 31.44
C ASP A 415 -11.82 -7.34 30.75
N GLN A 416 -12.90 -7.36 29.96
CA GLN A 416 -13.32 -8.53 29.19
C GLN A 416 -12.33 -8.87 28.07
N ALA A 417 -11.78 -7.86 27.38
CA ALA A 417 -10.74 -8.07 26.37
C ALA A 417 -9.46 -8.69 26.97
N ILE A 418 -9.04 -8.22 28.15
CA ILE A 418 -7.88 -8.78 28.88
C ILE A 418 -8.15 -10.23 29.30
N ALA A 419 -9.35 -10.53 29.80
CA ALA A 419 -9.73 -11.88 30.22
C ALA A 419 -9.71 -12.90 29.07
N GLN A 420 -9.90 -12.45 27.83
CA GLN A 420 -9.91 -13.30 26.64
C GLN A 420 -8.56 -13.36 25.90
N ALA A 421 -7.58 -12.56 26.32
CA ALA A 421 -6.26 -12.56 25.70
C ALA A 421 -5.55 -13.92 25.93
N PRO A 422 -4.79 -14.45 24.95
CA PRO A 422 -4.09 -15.72 25.10
C PRO A 422 -3.13 -15.68 26.30
N GLN A 423 -3.26 -16.65 27.21
CA GLN A 423 -2.41 -16.76 28.40
C GLN A 423 -1.40 -17.91 28.26
N GLY A 424 -0.21 -17.78 28.85
CA GLY A 424 0.73 -18.89 29.04
C GLY A 424 1.63 -19.27 27.85
N ALA A 425 1.54 -18.60 26.69
CA ALA A 425 2.52 -18.76 25.61
C ALA A 425 3.78 -17.90 25.87
N PRO A 426 4.98 -18.29 25.40
CA PRO A 426 6.23 -17.55 25.62
C PRO A 426 6.20 -16.06 25.19
N ASN A 427 5.36 -15.73 24.19
CA ASN A 427 5.18 -14.37 23.67
C ASN A 427 3.77 -13.82 23.96
N ALA A 428 3.04 -14.39 24.93
CA ALA A 428 1.73 -13.89 25.32
C ALA A 428 1.86 -12.50 25.97
N PRO A 429 0.94 -11.55 25.69
CA PRO A 429 0.95 -10.25 26.34
C PRO A 429 0.67 -10.40 27.84
N GLN A 430 1.53 -9.81 28.67
CA GLN A 430 1.31 -9.68 30.10
C GLN A 430 0.69 -8.32 30.41
N PHE A 431 -0.37 -8.32 31.22
CA PHE A 431 -1.06 -7.11 31.64
C PHE A 431 -0.71 -6.78 33.08
N VAL A 432 -0.11 -5.62 33.31
CA VAL A 432 0.29 -5.13 34.63
C VAL A 432 -0.65 -4.01 35.04
N ARG A 433 -1.39 -4.22 36.14
CA ARG A 433 -2.28 -3.22 36.72
C ARG A 433 -1.55 -2.46 37.82
N ALA A 434 -1.61 -1.13 37.78
CA ALA A 434 -1.04 -0.26 38.80
C ALA A 434 -1.99 0.90 39.10
N THR A 435 -1.97 1.40 40.34
CA THR A 435 -2.70 2.63 40.68
C THR A 435 -1.77 3.83 40.54
N LYS A 436 -2.16 4.82 39.73
CA LYS A 436 -1.43 6.08 39.51
C LYS A 436 -2.39 7.25 39.66
N GLN A 437 -2.03 8.24 40.48
CA GLN A 437 -2.88 9.41 40.76
C GLN A 437 -4.33 9.04 41.15
N GLY A 438 -4.52 7.93 41.87
CA GLY A 438 -5.85 7.44 42.28
C GLY A 438 -6.67 6.73 41.18
N ARG A 439 -6.12 6.57 39.97
CA ARG A 439 -6.75 5.85 38.85
C ARG A 439 -6.00 4.54 38.57
N GLU A 440 -6.71 3.55 38.06
CA GLU A 440 -6.10 2.34 37.53
C GLU A 440 -5.45 2.62 36.17
N VAL A 441 -4.20 2.19 36.02
CA VAL A 441 -3.43 2.18 34.78
C VAL A 441 -3.07 0.74 34.47
N ILE A 442 -3.38 0.31 33.25
CA ILE A 442 -3.09 -1.04 32.77
C ILE A 442 -2.00 -0.94 31.71
N SER A 443 -0.84 -1.55 31.95
CA SER A 443 0.29 -1.59 31.02
C SER A 443 0.41 -2.97 30.37
N ILE A 444 0.72 -3.00 29.08
CA ILE A 444 0.88 -4.22 28.29
C ILE A 444 2.37 -4.46 28.04
N ASN A 445 2.84 -5.66 28.40
CA ASN A 445 4.19 -6.13 28.14
C ASN A 445 4.15 -7.31 27.16
N PHE A 446 4.71 -7.14 25.96
CA PHE A 446 4.64 -8.13 24.88
C PHE A 446 5.65 -9.28 25.00
N GLY A 447 6.51 -9.30 26.02
CA GLY A 447 7.46 -10.39 26.25
C GLY A 447 8.58 -10.53 25.21
N VAL A 448 8.59 -9.68 24.17
CA VAL A 448 9.63 -9.60 23.14
C VAL A 448 10.47 -8.33 23.33
N PRO A 449 11.79 -8.36 23.06
CA PRO A 449 12.60 -7.15 23.06
C PRO A 449 12.17 -6.24 21.91
N VAL A 450 11.39 -5.20 22.21
CA VAL A 450 11.08 -4.11 21.28
C VAL A 450 12.13 -3.03 21.48
N PHE A 451 12.77 -2.57 20.39
CA PHE A 451 13.67 -1.41 20.44
C PHE A 451 13.05 -0.25 19.65
N PRO A 452 12.79 0.91 20.27
CA PRO A 452 12.96 1.21 21.69
C PRO A 452 11.91 0.49 22.57
N PRO A 453 12.20 0.20 23.86
CA PRO A 453 11.28 -0.55 24.73
C PRO A 453 10.03 0.27 25.06
N VAL A 454 8.88 -0.12 24.52
CA VAL A 454 7.59 0.52 24.80
C VAL A 454 6.72 -0.38 25.69
N PHE A 455 5.96 0.25 26.59
CA PHE A 455 5.01 -0.42 27.48
C PHE A 455 3.65 0.26 27.32
N PRO A 456 2.92 -0.03 26.22
CA PRO A 456 1.65 0.61 25.95
C PRO A 456 0.72 0.50 27.14
N SER A 457 0.21 1.64 27.59
CA SER A 457 -0.54 1.76 28.83
C SER A 457 -1.84 2.48 28.57
N VAL A 458 -2.90 2.04 29.23
CA VAL A 458 -4.25 2.61 29.12
C VAL A 458 -4.78 2.98 30.49
N CYS A 459 -5.50 4.09 30.56
CA CYS A 459 -6.28 4.50 31.73
C CYS A 459 -7.64 5.00 31.27
N VAL A 460 -8.69 4.58 31.99
CA VAL A 460 -10.03 5.13 31.84
C VAL A 460 -10.35 5.92 33.10
N ASP A 461 -10.32 7.24 32.96
CA ASP A 461 -10.81 8.17 33.95
C ASP A 461 -12.29 8.52 33.67
N GLU A 462 -12.95 9.27 34.54
CA GLU A 462 -14.37 9.63 34.40
C GLU A 462 -14.70 10.37 33.10
N GLN A 463 -13.75 11.14 32.56
CA GLN A 463 -13.96 11.96 31.35
C GLN A 463 -13.16 11.49 30.14
N TRP A 464 -12.08 10.71 30.33
CA TRP A 464 -11.10 10.44 29.28
C TRP A 464 -10.66 8.98 29.30
N LEU A 465 -10.61 8.39 28.11
CA LEU A 465 -9.82 7.21 27.79
C LEU A 465 -8.48 7.69 27.25
N VAL A 466 -7.40 7.32 27.93
CA VAL A 466 -6.05 7.77 27.62
C VAL A 466 -5.18 6.56 27.35
N PHE A 467 -4.52 6.56 26.20
CA PHE A 467 -3.46 5.63 25.87
C PHE A 467 -2.12 6.37 25.86
N GLY A 468 -1.07 5.70 26.33
CA GLY A 468 0.29 6.19 26.26
C GLY A 468 1.23 5.08 25.82
N SER A 469 2.29 5.42 25.09
CA SER A 469 3.37 4.49 24.75
C SER A 469 4.09 3.89 25.97
N THR A 470 3.99 4.59 27.10
CA THR A 470 4.55 4.22 28.39
C THR A 470 3.55 4.60 29.50
N PRO A 471 3.63 3.97 30.69
CA PRO A 471 2.79 4.37 31.82
C PRO A 471 3.08 5.81 32.28
N GLN A 472 4.30 6.32 32.05
CA GLN A 472 4.68 7.70 32.37
C GLN A 472 3.91 8.72 31.53
N THR A 473 3.68 8.45 30.24
CA THR A 473 2.85 9.33 29.39
C THR A 473 1.42 9.44 29.95
N VAL A 474 0.84 8.32 30.39
CA VAL A 474 -0.51 8.29 30.99
C VAL A 474 -0.52 9.02 32.34
N GLU A 475 0.46 8.77 33.21
CA GLU A 475 0.57 9.46 34.50
C GLU A 475 0.74 10.97 34.35
N ALA A 476 1.56 11.41 33.39
CA ALA A 476 1.77 12.82 33.10
C ALA A 476 0.49 13.51 32.60
N PHE A 477 -0.35 12.81 31.82
CA PHE A 477 -1.67 13.30 31.44
C PHE A 477 -2.58 13.49 32.67
N LEU A 478 -2.65 12.48 33.56
CA LEU A 478 -3.47 12.54 34.77
C LEU A 478 -3.06 13.68 35.70
N LEU A 479 -1.75 13.89 35.88
CA LEU A 479 -1.22 15.01 36.66
C LEU A 479 -1.60 16.37 36.07
N ARG A 480 -1.61 16.52 34.74
CA ARG A 480 -2.05 17.77 34.07
C ARG A 480 -3.54 17.99 34.20
N LYS A 481 -4.34 16.93 34.05
CA LYS A 481 -5.78 16.97 34.33
C LYS A 481 -6.07 17.41 35.77
N ASP A 482 -5.29 16.94 36.73
CA ASP A 482 -5.42 17.32 38.15
C ASP A 482 -4.85 18.73 38.47
N GLY A 483 -4.35 19.47 37.48
CA GLY A 483 -3.74 20.79 37.66
C GLY A 483 -2.38 20.78 38.37
N LYS A 484 -1.74 19.60 38.52
CA LYS A 484 -0.42 19.44 39.17
C LYS A 484 0.74 19.68 38.21
N LEU A 485 0.50 19.62 36.91
CA LEU A 485 1.46 19.93 35.86
C LEU A 485 0.88 21.00 34.92
N PRO A 486 1.74 21.85 34.31
CA PRO A 486 1.28 22.84 33.36
C PRO A 486 0.68 22.17 32.12
N ALA A 487 -0.40 22.77 31.62
CA ALA A 487 -1.06 22.40 30.38
C ALA A 487 -0.67 23.34 29.25
N TRP A 488 -0.67 22.80 28.03
CA TRP A 488 -0.36 23.52 26.81
C TRP A 488 -1.19 24.78 26.63
N LYS A 489 -0.53 25.83 26.16
CA LYS A 489 -1.12 27.02 25.58
C LYS A 489 -0.32 27.39 24.34
N PRO A 490 -0.97 27.88 23.26
CA PRO A 490 -0.23 28.34 22.10
C PRO A 490 0.67 29.51 22.52
N ASP A 491 1.93 29.49 22.06
CA ASP A 491 2.81 30.64 22.17
C ASP A 491 2.35 31.77 21.23
N GLU A 492 3.01 32.93 21.29
CA GLU A 492 2.62 34.10 20.50
C GLU A 492 2.67 33.84 18.98
N GLU A 493 3.68 33.10 18.50
CA GLU A 493 3.84 32.81 17.07
C GLU A 493 2.76 31.83 16.56
N LEU A 494 2.46 30.79 17.32
CA LEU A 494 1.40 29.83 17.00
C LEU A 494 0.02 30.46 17.18
N ALA A 495 -0.19 31.27 18.21
CA ALA A 495 -1.45 31.99 18.42
C ALA A 495 -1.74 32.94 17.24
N ALA A 496 -0.72 33.63 16.72
CA ALA A 496 -0.86 34.43 15.51
C ALA A 496 -1.20 33.56 14.28
N ALA A 497 -0.54 32.41 14.10
CA ALA A 497 -0.84 31.50 13.00
C ALA A 497 -2.27 30.93 13.06
N LEU A 498 -2.79 30.68 14.27
CA LEU A 498 -4.15 30.18 14.48
C LEU A 498 -5.24 31.20 14.14
N GLN A 499 -4.92 32.50 14.07
CA GLN A 499 -5.88 33.54 13.66
C GLN A 499 -6.28 33.43 12.17
N ASP A 500 -5.42 32.82 11.34
CA ASP A 500 -5.68 32.60 9.91
C ASP A 500 -6.71 31.47 9.67
N PHE A 501 -7.13 30.75 10.72
CA PHE A 501 -8.00 29.57 10.62
C PHE A 501 -9.36 29.74 11.33
N PRO A 502 -10.39 28.99 10.90
CA PRO A 502 -11.68 28.95 11.60
C PRO A 502 -11.53 28.49 13.05
N GLN A 503 -12.27 29.11 13.97
CA GLN A 503 -12.27 28.75 15.40
C GLN A 503 -12.99 27.43 15.67
N GLN A 504 -14.00 27.10 14.87
CA GLN A 504 -14.66 25.80 14.86
C GLN A 504 -14.09 24.95 13.74
N MET A 505 -13.70 23.72 14.09
CA MET A 505 -12.99 22.81 13.18
C MET A 505 -13.39 21.36 13.44
N ASN A 506 -13.20 20.51 12.44
CA ASN A 506 -13.38 19.06 12.52
C ASN A 506 -12.04 18.33 12.63
N ALA A 507 -10.93 18.97 12.29
CA ALA A 507 -9.60 18.50 12.65
C ALA A 507 -8.60 19.66 12.72
N ILE A 508 -7.54 19.47 13.49
CA ILE A 508 -6.35 20.32 13.51
C ILE A 508 -5.10 19.45 13.62
N SER A 509 -4.03 19.84 12.95
CA SER A 509 -2.69 19.34 13.15
C SER A 509 -1.76 20.52 13.40
N VAL A 510 -0.96 20.43 14.46
CA VAL A 510 0.09 21.39 14.80
C VAL A 510 1.40 20.64 14.87
N SER A 511 2.41 21.09 14.13
CA SER A 511 3.75 20.52 14.16
C SER A 511 4.82 21.61 14.11
N ASP A 512 5.83 21.55 14.97
CA ASP A 512 6.98 22.44 14.94
C ASP A 512 8.21 21.73 14.35
N PRO A 513 8.54 21.98 13.07
CA PRO A 513 9.65 21.30 12.41
C PRO A 513 11.01 21.69 12.98
N ARG A 514 11.13 22.80 13.75
CA ARG A 514 12.40 23.21 14.38
C ARG A 514 12.93 22.13 15.30
N THR A 515 12.05 21.53 16.10
CA THR A 515 12.43 20.48 17.06
C THR A 515 13.00 19.25 16.34
N MET A 516 12.36 18.85 15.25
CA MET A 516 12.82 17.72 14.43
C MET A 516 14.16 18.02 13.76
N VAL A 517 14.31 19.19 13.14
CA VAL A 517 15.57 19.59 12.47
C VAL A 517 16.73 19.64 13.46
N LEU A 518 16.52 20.24 14.64
CA LEU A 518 17.53 20.28 15.69
C LEU A 518 17.85 18.88 16.23
N GLY A 519 16.85 18.03 16.42
CA GLY A 519 17.01 16.64 16.85
C GLY A 519 17.82 15.79 15.86
N ILE A 520 17.51 15.89 14.57
CA ILE A 520 18.30 15.26 13.50
C ILE A 520 19.74 15.78 13.52
N GLY A 521 19.94 17.09 13.70
CA GLY A 521 21.27 17.69 13.82
C GLY A 521 22.09 17.08 14.95
N GLN A 522 21.49 16.90 16.13
CA GLN A 522 22.14 16.31 17.30
C GLN A 522 22.44 14.81 17.12
N ALA A 523 21.54 14.09 16.44
CA ALA A 523 21.66 12.66 16.18
C ALA A 523 22.37 12.32 14.86
N ALA A 524 22.81 13.32 14.09
CA ALA A 524 23.31 13.15 12.73
C ALA A 524 24.40 12.07 12.61
N PRO A 525 25.41 11.99 13.51
CA PRO A 525 26.41 10.92 13.45
C PRO A 525 25.82 9.51 13.55
N LEU A 526 24.79 9.32 14.39
CA LEU A 526 24.10 8.03 14.57
C LEU A 526 23.19 7.71 13.40
N VAL A 527 22.47 8.71 12.87
CA VAL A 527 21.61 8.55 11.69
C VAL A 527 22.45 8.21 10.45
N ILE A 528 23.57 8.90 10.24
CA ILE A 528 24.55 8.62 9.19
C ILE A 528 25.13 7.21 9.36
N ALA A 529 25.55 6.82 10.57
CA ALA A 529 26.05 5.47 10.83
C ALA A 529 24.99 4.38 10.55
N GLY A 530 23.73 4.61 10.95
CA GLY A 530 22.61 3.70 10.72
C GLY A 530 22.25 3.55 9.24
N LEU A 531 22.17 4.67 8.50
CA LEU A 531 21.98 4.66 7.05
C LEU A 531 23.14 3.95 6.34
N GLY A 532 24.37 4.19 6.77
CA GLY A 532 25.56 3.51 6.24
C GLY A 532 25.54 2.00 6.44
N ALA A 533 24.93 1.50 7.53
CA ALA A 533 24.77 0.07 7.75
C ALA A 533 23.72 -0.59 6.82
N GLN A 534 22.78 0.19 6.28
CA GLN A 534 21.72 -0.30 5.37
C GLN A 534 22.07 -0.16 3.88
N ILE A 535 23.08 0.65 3.55
CA ILE A 535 23.53 0.87 2.17
C ILE A 535 24.64 -0.12 1.82
N PRO A 536 24.49 -0.96 0.77
CA PRO A 536 25.57 -1.82 0.29
C PRO A 536 26.80 -0.97 -0.09
N GLY A 537 27.91 -1.13 0.64
CA GLY A 537 29.13 -0.33 0.44
C GLY A 537 29.27 0.89 1.36
N GLY A 538 28.28 1.15 2.23
CA GLY A 538 28.30 2.26 3.18
C GLY A 538 28.04 3.63 2.56
N ILE A 539 28.03 4.67 3.40
CA ILE A 539 27.96 6.05 2.92
C ILE A 539 29.23 6.39 2.13
N PRO A 540 29.12 6.94 0.90
CA PRO A 540 30.28 7.32 0.11
C PRO A 540 31.23 8.24 0.89
N ARG A 541 32.54 7.95 0.87
CA ARG A 541 33.57 8.80 1.52
C ARG A 541 33.57 10.25 1.02
N GLU A 542 33.01 10.50 -0.16
CA GLU A 542 32.86 11.82 -0.78
C GLU A 542 31.84 12.73 -0.07
N VAL A 543 30.96 12.14 0.76
CA VAL A 543 29.95 12.87 1.55
C VAL A 543 30.34 12.82 3.01
N MET A 544 30.72 13.96 3.56
CA MET A 544 31.13 14.10 4.95
C MET A 544 30.08 14.87 5.75
N ALA A 545 30.06 14.70 7.07
CA ALA A 545 29.17 15.50 7.94
C ALA A 545 29.38 17.02 7.78
N VAL A 546 30.59 17.46 7.39
CA VAL A 546 30.91 18.87 7.08
C VAL A 546 30.18 19.41 5.83
N ASP A 547 29.71 18.53 4.94
CA ASP A 547 28.95 18.97 3.78
C ASP A 547 27.55 19.47 4.17
N PHE A 548 27.03 19.12 5.35
CA PHE A 548 25.73 19.54 5.83
C PHE A 548 25.83 20.82 6.67
N PRO A 549 24.97 21.82 6.44
CA PRO A 549 24.96 23.03 7.26
C PRO A 549 24.47 22.75 8.68
N SER A 550 24.71 23.70 9.59
CA SER A 550 24.27 23.57 10.97
C SER A 550 22.74 23.47 11.06
N ALA A 551 22.26 22.60 11.94
CA ALA A 551 20.82 22.44 12.17
C ALA A 551 20.16 23.74 12.67
N GLU A 552 20.90 24.59 13.38
CA GLU A 552 20.43 25.92 13.78
C GLU A 552 20.17 26.83 12.58
N LEU A 553 21.07 26.84 11.59
CA LEU A 553 20.89 27.62 10.37
C LEU A 553 19.68 27.13 9.55
N ILE A 554 19.45 25.81 9.53
CA ILE A 554 18.29 25.20 8.87
C ILE A 554 16.99 25.54 9.63
N ALA A 555 17.00 25.45 10.97
CA ALA A 555 15.81 25.60 11.80
C ALA A 555 15.40 27.07 12.03
N GLN A 556 16.35 28.01 12.04
CA GLN A 556 16.11 29.43 12.33
C GLN A 556 14.93 30.07 11.57
N PRO A 557 14.78 29.90 10.24
CA PRO A 557 13.67 30.51 9.51
C PRO A 557 12.33 29.77 9.69
N LEU A 558 12.34 28.56 10.26
CA LEU A 558 11.15 27.72 10.40
C LEU A 558 10.25 28.22 11.54
N PHE A 559 8.98 27.83 11.46
CA PHE A 559 7.93 28.21 12.40
C PHE A 559 6.89 27.08 12.50
N PRO A 560 5.98 27.11 13.49
CA PRO A 560 4.97 26.07 13.65
C PRO A 560 4.03 25.96 12.44
N ASN A 561 3.88 24.73 11.94
CA ASN A 561 2.91 24.38 10.91
C ASN A 561 1.54 24.18 11.55
N VAL A 562 0.50 24.63 10.85
CA VAL A 562 -0.90 24.43 11.24
C VAL A 562 -1.68 23.95 10.03
N SER A 563 -2.48 22.90 10.20
CA SER A 563 -3.43 22.40 9.21
C SER A 563 -4.78 22.20 9.88
N VAL A 564 -5.85 22.72 9.29
CA VAL A 564 -7.21 22.68 9.83
C VAL A 564 -8.16 22.09 8.80
N MET A 565 -9.01 21.17 9.25
CA MET A 565 -10.13 20.64 8.47
C MET A 565 -11.45 21.21 8.95
N THR A 566 -12.28 21.61 8.00
CA THR A 566 -13.67 21.96 8.22
C THR A 566 -14.57 21.07 7.38
N VAL A 567 -15.71 20.68 7.96
CA VAL A 567 -16.77 19.92 7.30
C VAL A 567 -18.02 20.78 7.30
N GLU A 568 -18.44 21.18 6.11
CA GLU A 568 -19.66 21.96 5.84
C GLU A 568 -20.61 21.12 4.99
N ASP A 569 -21.85 21.56 4.83
CA ASP A 569 -22.78 20.90 3.91
C ASP A 569 -22.24 20.94 2.48
N GLY A 570 -22.05 19.75 1.90
CA GLY A 570 -21.54 19.53 0.56
C GLY A 570 -20.05 19.81 0.34
N LYS A 571 -19.26 20.02 1.39
CA LYS A 571 -17.83 20.31 1.26
C LYS A 571 -17.02 19.86 2.48
N ILE A 572 -15.89 19.23 2.22
CA ILE A 572 -14.82 18.99 3.18
C ILE A 572 -13.61 19.78 2.72
N ALA A 573 -13.03 20.60 3.58
CA ALA A 573 -11.85 21.39 3.24
C ALA A 573 -10.76 21.22 4.28
N VAL A 574 -9.52 20.99 3.83
CA VAL A 574 -8.31 21.02 4.64
C VAL A 574 -7.47 22.19 4.16
N THR A 575 -7.16 23.13 5.03
CA THR A 575 -6.28 24.27 4.73
C THR A 575 -5.04 24.19 5.60
N GLY A 576 -3.86 24.41 5.03
CA GLY A 576 -2.58 24.27 5.70
C GLY A 576 -1.68 25.48 5.48
N ARG A 577 -0.93 25.82 6.52
CA ARG A 577 0.12 26.83 6.57
C ARG A 577 1.36 26.18 7.15
N SER A 578 2.43 26.07 6.36
CA SER A 578 3.65 25.38 6.78
C SER A 578 4.92 26.17 6.45
N SER A 579 5.97 25.99 7.25
CA SER A 579 7.27 26.62 7.02
C SER A 579 8.10 25.90 5.97
N LEU A 580 7.84 24.61 5.77
CA LEU A 580 8.39 23.79 4.70
C LEU A 580 7.24 23.30 3.80
N PRO A 581 7.49 23.05 2.50
CA PRO A 581 6.51 22.37 1.66
C PRO A 581 6.26 20.99 2.27
N VAL A 582 5.00 20.57 2.32
CA VAL A 582 4.59 19.30 2.93
C VAL A 582 5.25 18.13 2.17
N LEU A 583 6.38 17.64 2.69
CA LEU A 583 7.22 16.57 2.14
C LEU A 583 6.72 15.16 2.51
N THR A 584 5.81 15.07 3.45
CA THR A 584 5.21 13.85 3.98
C THR A 584 3.79 14.22 4.39
N GLY A 585 2.78 13.40 4.15
CA GLY A 585 2.60 12.27 5.04
C GLY A 585 2.03 12.64 6.43
N SER A 586 2.18 13.87 6.94
CA SER A 586 1.98 14.12 8.39
C SER A 586 1.09 15.30 8.79
N ASP A 587 0.80 16.28 7.92
CA ASP A 587 0.01 17.47 8.37
C ASP A 587 -1.33 17.59 7.62
N ALA A 588 -1.37 17.22 6.33
CA ALA A 588 -2.59 17.07 5.54
C ALA A 588 -2.97 15.59 5.30
N SER A 589 -2.03 14.66 5.46
CA SER A 589 -2.21 13.23 5.20
C SER A 589 -3.09 12.52 6.20
N SER A 590 -2.97 12.83 7.49
CA SER A 590 -3.77 12.18 8.53
C SER A 590 -5.25 12.49 8.36
N VAL A 591 -5.58 13.65 7.80
CA VAL A 591 -6.97 14.11 7.62
C VAL A 591 -7.53 13.81 6.21
N ALA A 592 -6.70 13.92 5.16
CA ALA A 592 -7.13 13.63 3.78
C ALA A 592 -7.18 12.13 3.44
N VAL A 593 -6.30 11.30 4.03
CA VAL A 593 -6.28 9.84 3.77
C VAL A 593 -7.53 9.15 4.34
N VAL A 594 -8.07 9.64 5.46
CA VAL A 594 -9.28 9.07 6.09
C VAL A 594 -10.56 9.49 5.34
N ALA A 595 -10.64 10.73 4.84
CA ALA A 595 -11.83 11.25 4.17
C ALA A 595 -11.97 10.86 2.68
N VAL A 596 -10.85 10.56 1.99
CA VAL A 596 -10.84 10.27 0.53
C VAL A 596 -10.19 8.92 0.18
N GLY A 597 -9.30 8.40 1.02
CA GLY A 597 -8.52 7.20 0.70
C GLY A 597 -9.29 5.87 0.85
N VAL A 598 -10.25 5.80 1.78
CA VAL A 598 -10.94 4.53 2.09
C VAL A 598 -11.82 4.02 0.93
N PRO A 599 -12.61 4.84 0.20
CA PRO A 599 -13.46 4.32 -0.87
C PRO A 599 -12.70 3.98 -2.17
N LEU A 600 -11.65 4.73 -2.50
CA LEU A 600 -10.87 4.56 -3.74
C LEU A 600 -9.90 3.36 -3.67
N LEU A 601 -9.57 2.88 -2.47
CA LEU A 601 -8.65 1.75 -2.29
C LEU A 601 -9.36 0.38 -2.37
N LEU A 602 -10.67 0.26 -2.18
CA LEU A 602 -11.33 -1.05 -2.09
C LEU A 602 -11.25 -1.92 -3.37
N PRO A 603 -11.40 -1.39 -4.60
CA PRO A 603 -11.18 -2.19 -5.81
C PRO A 603 -9.71 -2.62 -5.96
N ALA A 604 -8.78 -1.74 -5.58
CA ALA A 604 -7.33 -2.00 -5.61
C ALA A 604 -6.88 -2.97 -4.50
N VAL A 605 -7.58 -3.00 -3.36
CA VAL A 605 -7.33 -3.93 -2.24
C VAL A 605 -7.75 -5.34 -2.62
N GLN A 606 -8.77 -5.53 -3.46
CA GLN A 606 -9.12 -6.87 -3.93
C GLN A 606 -8.08 -7.42 -4.92
N GLN A 607 -7.61 -6.61 -5.88
CA GLN A 607 -6.51 -6.99 -6.77
C GLN A 607 -5.19 -7.21 -6.00
N ALA A 608 -4.90 -6.37 -5.00
CA ALA A 608 -3.71 -6.52 -4.15
C ALA A 608 -3.82 -7.73 -3.21
N ARG A 609 -5.02 -8.06 -2.70
CA ARG A 609 -5.26 -9.29 -1.92
C ARG A 609 -5.12 -10.52 -2.79
N GLU A 610 -5.64 -10.51 -4.01
CA GLU A 610 -5.45 -11.63 -4.94
C GLU A 610 -3.98 -11.77 -5.34
N ALA A 611 -3.28 -10.67 -5.63
CA ALA A 611 -1.84 -10.67 -5.89
C ALA A 611 -1.01 -11.10 -4.67
N ALA A 612 -1.41 -10.73 -3.46
CA ALA A 612 -0.76 -11.16 -2.21
C ALA A 612 -0.98 -12.65 -1.95
N ARG A 613 -2.21 -13.15 -2.11
CA ARG A 613 -2.53 -14.59 -2.02
C ARG A 613 -1.77 -15.39 -3.06
N ARG A 614 -1.67 -14.88 -4.29
CA ARG A 614 -0.88 -15.46 -5.38
C ARG A 614 0.60 -15.50 -5.05
N THR A 615 1.14 -14.39 -4.52
CA THR A 615 2.54 -14.30 -4.10
C THR A 615 2.84 -15.24 -2.94
N GLN A 616 1.93 -15.36 -1.98
CA GLN A 616 2.04 -16.28 -0.85
C GLN A 616 2.03 -17.73 -1.34
N SER A 617 1.16 -18.10 -2.28
CA SER A 617 1.16 -19.45 -2.87
C SER A 617 2.47 -19.77 -3.59
N ARG A 618 3.01 -18.81 -4.35
CA ARG A 618 4.34 -18.93 -4.97
C ARG A 618 5.44 -19.12 -3.92
N ASN A 619 5.37 -18.41 -2.80
CA ASN A 619 6.32 -18.54 -1.69
C ASN A 619 6.18 -19.89 -0.96
N ASN A 620 4.97 -20.42 -0.80
CA ASN A 620 4.73 -21.76 -0.27
C ASN A 620 5.42 -22.83 -1.14
N LEU A 621 5.23 -22.79 -2.47
CA LEU A 621 5.96 -23.67 -3.40
C LEU A 621 7.48 -23.50 -3.29
N LYS A 622 7.97 -22.28 -3.07
CA LYS A 622 9.40 -22.02 -2.85
C LYS A 622 9.91 -22.64 -1.55
N GLN A 623 9.14 -22.53 -0.46
CA GLN A 623 9.48 -23.16 0.83
C GLN A 623 9.46 -24.70 0.74
N ILE A 624 8.46 -25.26 0.06
CA ILE A 624 8.39 -26.70 -0.23
C ILE A 624 9.62 -27.15 -1.05
N ALA A 625 9.99 -26.39 -2.08
CA ALA A 625 11.16 -26.69 -2.88
C ALA A 625 12.46 -26.62 -2.06
N LEU A 626 12.62 -25.61 -1.20
CA LEU A 626 13.76 -25.51 -0.30
C LEU A 626 13.84 -26.71 0.65
N ALA A 627 12.73 -27.10 1.28
CA ALA A 627 12.67 -28.27 2.14
C ALA A 627 13.02 -29.58 1.41
N LEU A 628 12.60 -29.71 0.14
CA LEU A 628 12.99 -30.84 -0.72
C LEU A 628 14.49 -30.84 -1.03
N HIS A 629 15.09 -29.67 -1.27
CA HIS A 629 16.53 -29.51 -1.48
C HIS A 629 17.34 -29.76 -0.20
N ASP A 630 16.86 -29.34 0.97
CA ASP A 630 17.50 -29.64 2.25
C ASP A 630 17.47 -31.15 2.55
N PHE A 631 16.35 -31.82 2.24
CA PHE A 631 16.28 -33.28 2.28
C PHE A 631 17.28 -33.91 1.30
N GLN A 632 17.35 -33.41 0.06
CA GLN A 632 18.29 -33.92 -0.94
C GLN A 632 19.75 -33.74 -0.51
N GLY A 633 20.08 -32.61 0.11
CA GLY A 633 21.41 -32.35 0.66
C GLY A 633 21.77 -33.30 1.81
N ALA A 634 20.79 -33.71 2.61
CA ALA A 634 20.99 -34.66 3.71
C ALA A 634 21.09 -36.13 3.25
N TYR A 635 20.39 -36.52 2.17
CA TYR A 635 20.23 -37.93 1.77
C TYR A 635 20.76 -38.29 0.38
N ASP A 636 21.35 -37.34 -0.36
CA ASP A 636 21.80 -37.48 -1.77
C ASP A 636 20.70 -37.94 -2.75
N THR A 637 19.43 -37.75 -2.36
CA THR A 637 18.25 -38.07 -3.17
C THR A 637 17.06 -37.26 -2.68
N PHE A 638 16.17 -36.85 -3.58
CA PHE A 638 14.85 -36.37 -3.21
C PHE A 638 14.02 -37.53 -2.62
N PRO A 639 13.03 -37.24 -1.76
CA PRO A 639 12.23 -38.27 -1.11
C PRO A 639 11.37 -39.02 -2.15
N PRO A 640 11.11 -40.32 -1.94
CA PRO A 640 10.09 -41.02 -2.71
C PRO A 640 8.72 -40.38 -2.46
N GLY A 641 7.82 -40.53 -3.44
CA GLY A 641 6.46 -39.97 -3.40
C GLY A 641 5.64 -40.49 -2.22
N THR A 642 5.99 -41.66 -1.69
CA THR A 642 5.44 -42.24 -0.46
C THR A 642 6.56 -42.79 0.42
N MET A 643 6.43 -42.66 1.74
CA MET A 643 7.34 -43.28 2.70
C MET A 643 7.30 -44.81 2.54
N PRO A 644 8.46 -45.50 2.50
CA PRO A 644 8.49 -46.96 2.43
C PRO A 644 7.72 -47.61 3.60
N GLY A 645 6.92 -48.62 3.31
CA GLY A 645 6.14 -49.31 4.35
C GLY A 645 5.43 -50.56 3.83
N PRO A 646 4.93 -51.42 4.74
CA PRO A 646 4.32 -52.72 4.40
C PRO A 646 2.89 -52.61 3.85
N VAL A 647 2.33 -51.41 3.72
CA VAL A 647 0.99 -51.16 3.18
C VAL A 647 1.07 -50.73 1.70
N THR A 648 -0.08 -50.63 1.02
CA THR A 648 -0.14 -50.14 -0.37
C THR A 648 0.34 -48.69 -0.45
N ALA A 649 0.86 -48.25 -1.61
CA ALA A 649 1.45 -46.92 -1.73
C ALA A 649 0.45 -45.80 -1.39
N GLU A 650 -0.82 -46.00 -1.74
CA GLU A 650 -1.93 -45.11 -1.45
C GLU A 650 -2.29 -45.05 0.05
N ASP A 651 -1.96 -46.11 0.81
CA ASP A 651 -2.14 -46.16 2.26
C ASP A 651 -0.90 -45.69 3.05
N ARG A 652 0.25 -45.55 2.38
CA ARG A 652 1.48 -45.03 3.01
C ARG A 652 1.38 -43.54 3.27
N MET A 653 2.29 -43.02 4.11
CA MET A 653 2.43 -41.58 4.30
C MET A 653 3.11 -40.92 3.10
N SER A 654 2.72 -39.69 2.78
CA SER A 654 3.22 -38.93 1.63
C SER A 654 4.68 -38.47 1.78
N TRP A 655 5.27 -38.02 0.67
CA TRP A 655 6.52 -37.26 0.67
C TRP A 655 6.44 -35.95 1.48
N GLN A 656 5.25 -35.35 1.61
CA GLN A 656 5.04 -34.14 2.42
C GLN A 656 5.27 -34.42 3.91
N ALA A 657 4.88 -35.61 4.39
CA ALA A 657 5.21 -36.06 5.74
C ALA A 657 6.73 -36.23 5.93
N THR A 658 7.46 -36.61 4.87
CA THR A 658 8.92 -36.81 4.91
C THR A 658 9.70 -35.52 5.10
N ILE A 659 9.21 -34.41 4.55
CA ILE A 659 9.91 -33.12 4.60
C ILE A 659 9.56 -32.26 5.82
N LEU A 660 8.66 -32.70 6.71
CA LEU A 660 8.26 -31.93 7.90
C LEU A 660 9.43 -31.40 8.74
N PRO A 661 10.53 -32.15 8.99
CA PRO A 661 11.67 -31.61 9.75
C PRO A 661 12.31 -30.38 9.10
N TYR A 662 12.25 -30.28 7.77
CA TYR A 662 12.81 -29.18 6.96
C TYR A 662 11.81 -28.02 6.77
N LEU A 663 10.62 -28.13 7.35
CA LEU A 663 9.58 -27.10 7.41
C LEU A 663 9.34 -26.61 8.85
N GLU A 664 10.32 -26.79 9.73
CA GLU A 664 10.21 -26.49 11.17
C GLU A 664 9.11 -27.28 11.90
N GLN A 665 8.61 -28.37 11.31
CA GLN A 665 7.59 -29.27 11.88
C GLN A 665 8.22 -30.53 12.51
N GLY A 666 9.45 -30.44 13.03
CA GLY A 666 10.17 -31.54 13.68
C GLY A 666 9.38 -32.23 14.82
N PRO A 667 8.74 -31.50 15.75
CA PRO A 667 7.91 -32.11 16.79
C PRO A 667 6.73 -32.92 16.24
N LEU A 668 6.14 -32.48 15.12
CA LEU A 668 5.04 -33.19 14.45
C LEU A 668 5.54 -34.47 13.78
N TYR A 669 6.69 -34.41 13.10
CA TYR A 669 7.35 -35.56 12.47
C TYR A 669 7.70 -36.67 13.48
N ASN A 670 8.16 -36.29 14.67
CA ASN A 670 8.56 -37.24 15.71
C ASN A 670 7.38 -38.05 16.27
N ARG A 671 6.14 -37.56 16.11
CA ARG A 671 4.91 -38.26 16.54
C ARG A 671 4.43 -39.32 15.54
N LEU A 672 4.97 -39.34 14.32
CA LEU A 672 4.55 -40.28 13.29
C LEU A 672 5.10 -41.69 13.52
N GLU A 673 4.22 -42.68 13.44
CA GLU A 673 4.56 -44.11 13.40
C GLU A 673 4.96 -44.48 11.96
N LYS A 674 6.27 -44.40 11.67
CA LYS A 674 6.83 -44.52 10.31
C LYS A 674 6.60 -45.85 9.60
N ASN A 675 6.31 -46.92 10.36
CA ASN A 675 6.07 -48.26 9.82
C ASN A 675 4.56 -48.54 9.57
N GLN A 676 3.68 -47.57 9.82
CA GLN A 676 2.23 -47.68 9.67
C GLN A 676 1.72 -46.76 8.56
N GLY A 677 0.56 -47.11 8.00
CA GLY A 677 -0.14 -46.27 7.04
C GLY A 677 -0.67 -44.97 7.67
N TRP A 678 -1.13 -44.05 6.83
CA TRP A 678 -1.67 -42.77 7.31
C TRP A 678 -2.99 -42.94 8.08
N GLN A 679 -3.73 -44.04 7.84
CA GLN A 679 -5.01 -44.34 8.50
C GLN A 679 -4.88 -44.84 9.94
N ASN A 680 -3.68 -45.26 10.36
CA ASN A 680 -3.45 -45.66 11.74
C ASN A 680 -3.84 -44.50 12.68
N ALA A 681 -4.47 -44.81 13.83
CA ALA A 681 -5.03 -43.80 14.73
C ALA A 681 -4.02 -42.70 15.13
N THR A 682 -2.75 -43.06 15.38
CA THR A 682 -1.68 -42.11 15.71
C THR A 682 -1.38 -41.18 14.53
N ASN A 683 -1.16 -41.75 13.35
CA ASN A 683 -0.83 -40.99 12.14
C ASN A 683 -2.03 -40.14 11.67
N ALA A 684 -3.25 -40.67 11.72
CA ALA A 684 -4.47 -39.96 11.37
C ALA A 684 -4.68 -38.73 12.28
N ALA A 685 -4.45 -38.86 13.59
CA ALA A 685 -4.52 -37.74 14.53
C ALA A 685 -3.46 -36.67 14.22
N VAL A 686 -2.24 -37.07 13.86
CA VAL A 686 -1.19 -36.13 13.41
C VAL A 686 -1.62 -35.43 12.11
N GLY A 687 -2.19 -36.20 11.17
CA GLY A 687 -2.68 -35.74 9.88
C GLY A 687 -3.82 -34.72 9.94
N GLN A 688 -4.50 -34.56 11.07
CA GLN A 688 -5.50 -33.50 11.29
C GLN A 688 -4.88 -32.10 11.50
N THR A 689 -3.58 -32.03 11.79
CA THR A 689 -2.87 -30.77 11.99
C THR A 689 -2.83 -29.99 10.68
N LYS A 690 -3.28 -28.73 10.70
CA LYS A 690 -3.19 -27.83 9.55
C LYS A 690 -1.78 -27.26 9.45
N ILE A 691 -1.17 -27.40 8.28
CA ILE A 691 0.18 -26.90 7.99
C ILE A 691 0.05 -25.85 6.90
N SER A 692 0.20 -24.58 7.29
CA SER A 692 -0.09 -23.43 6.43
C SER A 692 0.70 -23.40 5.12
N VAL A 693 1.94 -23.90 5.11
CA VAL A 693 2.77 -23.99 3.89
C VAL A 693 2.19 -24.95 2.84
N PHE A 694 1.35 -25.91 3.24
CA PHE A 694 0.64 -26.80 2.32
C PHE A 694 -0.70 -26.23 1.83
N ASN A 695 -1.10 -25.03 2.28
CA ASN A 695 -2.39 -24.44 1.95
C ASN A 695 -2.25 -23.26 1.00
N ASN A 696 -2.96 -23.30 -0.12
CA ASN A 696 -3.03 -22.23 -1.09
C ASN A 696 -4.09 -21.22 -0.64
N PRO A 697 -3.71 -19.97 -0.30
CA PRO A 697 -4.65 -18.97 0.19
C PRO A 697 -5.65 -18.50 -0.89
N GLY A 698 -5.41 -18.80 -2.17
CA GLY A 698 -6.32 -18.56 -3.28
C GLY A 698 -7.49 -19.54 -3.37
N LEU A 699 -7.44 -20.65 -2.64
CA LEU A 699 -8.46 -21.69 -2.66
C LEU A 699 -9.20 -21.74 -1.31
N GLY A 700 -10.49 -22.07 -1.36
CA GLY A 700 -11.29 -22.30 -0.16
C GLY A 700 -10.89 -23.59 0.57
N ILE A 701 -11.21 -23.69 1.86
CA ILE A 701 -10.92 -24.88 2.68
C ILE A 701 -11.82 -26.04 2.22
N PRO A 702 -11.27 -27.17 1.72
CA PRO A 702 -12.06 -28.33 1.38
C PRO A 702 -12.53 -29.06 2.65
N GLN A 703 -13.70 -29.69 2.59
CA GLN A 703 -14.16 -30.58 3.63
C GLN A 703 -13.65 -32.00 3.35
N LEU A 704 -12.65 -32.45 4.12
CA LEU A 704 -12.07 -33.79 3.98
C LEU A 704 -12.68 -34.78 4.98
N ALA A 705 -12.79 -36.03 4.57
CA ALA A 705 -13.15 -37.13 5.46
C ALA A 705 -12.14 -37.26 6.62
N GLY A 706 -12.64 -37.52 7.84
CA GLY A 706 -11.79 -37.69 9.03
C GLY A 706 -11.12 -36.41 9.55
N GLY A 707 -11.45 -35.23 8.99
CA GLY A 707 -10.94 -33.93 9.48
C GLY A 707 -9.47 -33.68 9.17
N LEU A 708 -8.89 -34.38 8.19
CA LEU A 708 -7.49 -34.23 7.81
C LEU A 708 -7.14 -32.78 7.41
N GLY A 709 -5.93 -32.35 7.74
CA GLY A 709 -5.33 -31.14 7.21
C GLY A 709 -5.08 -31.30 5.73
N HIS A 710 -5.75 -30.49 4.90
CA HIS A 710 -5.62 -30.56 3.45
C HIS A 710 -4.27 -30.04 2.94
N THR A 711 -3.93 -30.45 1.72
CA THR A 711 -2.87 -29.87 0.90
C THR A 711 -3.44 -29.39 -0.43
N ASP A 712 -2.91 -28.28 -0.91
CA ASP A 712 -3.22 -27.70 -2.22
C ASP A 712 -2.04 -27.79 -3.19
N TYR A 713 -1.00 -28.55 -2.83
CA TYR A 713 0.19 -28.75 -3.64
C TYR A 713 0.49 -30.24 -3.77
N ALA A 714 0.79 -30.70 -4.98
CA ALA A 714 1.17 -32.08 -5.25
C ALA A 714 2.50 -32.16 -6.00
N GLY A 715 3.18 -33.29 -5.87
CA GLY A 715 4.35 -33.66 -6.65
C GLY A 715 3.97 -34.17 -8.03
N VAL A 716 4.80 -33.85 -9.03
CA VAL A 716 4.59 -34.27 -10.42
C VAL A 716 5.14 -35.68 -10.63
N ALA A 717 4.27 -36.61 -11.04
CA ALA A 717 4.59 -38.04 -11.07
C ALA A 717 4.92 -38.62 -12.46
N GLY A 718 4.92 -37.81 -13.52
CA GLY A 718 5.27 -38.25 -14.87
C GLY A 718 4.07 -38.37 -15.81
N LEU A 719 4.34 -38.83 -17.03
CA LEU A 719 3.35 -38.92 -18.10
C LEU A 719 2.51 -40.20 -18.00
N GLY A 720 1.22 -40.05 -18.25
CA GLY A 720 0.26 -41.16 -18.26
C GLY A 720 -0.21 -41.59 -16.88
N PRO A 721 -1.32 -42.35 -16.79
CA PRO A 721 -1.92 -42.74 -15.51
C PRO A 721 -1.01 -43.65 -14.65
N ASP A 722 -0.03 -44.31 -15.27
CA ASP A 722 0.98 -45.13 -14.61
C ASP A 722 2.21 -44.35 -14.14
N GLY A 723 2.27 -43.03 -14.38
CA GLY A 723 3.37 -42.13 -13.99
C GLY A 723 3.95 -42.41 -12.59
N PRO A 724 3.13 -42.43 -11.52
CA PRO A 724 3.58 -42.72 -10.16
C PRO A 724 4.30 -44.06 -9.96
N LYS A 725 4.18 -45.00 -10.90
CA LYS A 725 4.79 -46.35 -10.85
C LYS A 725 5.99 -46.49 -11.80
N LYS A 726 6.30 -45.48 -12.61
CA LYS A 726 7.40 -45.53 -13.58
C LYS A 726 8.78 -45.58 -12.91
N LYS A 727 9.65 -46.44 -13.43
CA LYS A 727 11.06 -46.55 -13.03
C LYS A 727 11.88 -45.37 -13.55
N LEU A 728 13.08 -45.16 -13.01
CA LEU A 728 13.94 -44.06 -13.41
C LEU A 728 14.32 -44.11 -14.90
N ASP A 729 14.45 -45.29 -15.50
CA ASP A 729 14.84 -45.49 -16.90
C ASP A 729 13.70 -45.32 -17.92
N ASP A 730 12.46 -45.12 -17.46
CA ASP A 730 11.31 -44.85 -18.33
C ASP A 730 11.37 -43.39 -18.86
N LYS A 731 11.10 -43.19 -20.15
CA LYS A 731 11.10 -41.86 -20.77
C LYS A 731 9.98 -40.96 -20.25
N GLY A 732 8.84 -41.54 -19.83
CA GLY A 732 7.72 -40.82 -19.22
C GLY A 732 7.87 -40.61 -17.71
N ALA A 733 9.03 -40.95 -17.12
CA ALA A 733 9.26 -40.81 -15.68
C ALA A 733 9.23 -39.34 -15.25
N GLY A 734 8.40 -39.02 -14.25
CA GLY A 734 8.39 -37.71 -13.62
C GLY A 734 9.29 -37.63 -12.39
N PHE A 735 9.28 -36.46 -11.75
CA PHE A 735 10.11 -36.16 -10.60
C PHE A 735 9.81 -37.08 -9.40
N PHE A 736 8.53 -37.30 -9.10
CA PHE A 736 8.10 -38.20 -8.02
C PHE A 736 7.61 -39.55 -8.57
N ALA A 737 7.78 -40.61 -7.78
CA ALA A 737 7.11 -41.89 -7.96
C ALA A 737 7.00 -42.59 -6.59
N TYR A 738 6.10 -43.56 -6.46
CA TYR A 738 5.76 -44.18 -5.17
C TYR A 738 6.97 -44.77 -4.45
N ASP A 739 7.74 -45.61 -5.15
CA ASP A 739 8.78 -46.46 -4.56
C ASP A 739 10.20 -46.01 -4.89
N ARG A 740 10.40 -44.82 -5.46
CA ARG A 740 11.73 -44.30 -5.80
C ARG A 740 11.89 -42.82 -5.49
N GLY A 741 13.08 -42.48 -4.98
CA GLY A 741 13.58 -41.12 -5.01
C GLY A 741 14.22 -40.80 -6.36
N THR A 742 14.40 -39.51 -6.63
CA THR A 742 15.08 -38.99 -7.83
C THR A 742 16.34 -38.25 -7.36
N ARG A 743 17.49 -38.47 -7.99
CA ARG A 743 18.70 -37.68 -7.73
C ARG A 743 18.83 -36.57 -8.75
N ILE A 744 19.57 -35.51 -8.42
CA ILE A 744 19.84 -34.41 -9.38
C ILE A 744 20.44 -34.95 -10.70
N ARG A 745 21.35 -35.92 -10.61
CA ARG A 745 21.96 -36.57 -11.80
C ARG A 745 20.98 -37.35 -12.68
N ASP A 746 19.82 -37.73 -12.14
CA ASP A 746 18.82 -38.50 -12.87
C ASP A 746 17.95 -37.61 -13.77
N ILE A 747 18.01 -36.29 -13.57
CA ILE A 747 17.25 -35.24 -14.28
C ILE A 747 18.08 -34.74 -15.46
N THR A 748 18.11 -35.50 -16.55
CA THR A 748 18.91 -35.20 -17.74
C THR A 748 18.29 -34.11 -18.61
N ASP A 749 17.00 -33.83 -18.47
CA ASP A 749 16.30 -32.75 -19.20
C ASP A 749 16.58 -31.34 -18.61
N GLY A 750 17.33 -31.30 -17.50
CA GLY A 750 17.75 -30.07 -16.82
C GLY A 750 16.81 -29.67 -15.69
N THR A 751 17.37 -29.37 -14.53
CA THR A 751 16.60 -29.05 -13.32
C THR A 751 15.74 -27.79 -13.47
N SER A 752 16.13 -26.86 -14.34
CA SER A 752 15.37 -25.64 -14.66
C SER A 752 14.24 -25.84 -15.69
N ASN A 753 14.07 -27.07 -16.19
CA ASN A 753 13.05 -27.43 -17.19
C ASN A 753 12.19 -28.63 -16.76
N THR A 754 12.40 -29.18 -15.56
CA THR A 754 11.61 -30.30 -15.03
C THR A 754 10.69 -29.83 -13.92
N LEU A 755 9.39 -30.08 -14.06
CA LEU A 755 8.39 -29.80 -13.03
C LEU A 755 8.55 -30.77 -11.86
N MET A 756 8.59 -30.22 -10.65
CA MET A 756 8.74 -30.95 -9.41
C MET A 756 7.42 -30.97 -8.62
N THR A 757 6.81 -29.81 -8.42
CA THR A 757 5.55 -29.64 -7.67
C THR A 757 4.62 -28.68 -8.40
N GLY A 758 3.32 -28.75 -8.12
CA GLY A 758 2.32 -27.85 -8.69
C GLY A 758 1.13 -27.60 -7.77
N GLU A 759 0.43 -26.50 -7.98
CA GLU A 759 -0.84 -26.21 -7.31
C GLU A 759 -1.96 -27.13 -7.81
N VAL A 760 -2.89 -27.47 -6.92
CA VAL A 760 -4.00 -28.40 -7.17
C VAL A 760 -5.33 -27.79 -6.73
N SER A 761 -6.33 -27.81 -7.60
CA SER A 761 -7.65 -27.21 -7.36
C SER A 761 -8.79 -28.23 -7.22
N LYS A 762 -8.61 -29.47 -7.70
CA LYS A 762 -9.62 -30.55 -7.66
C LYS A 762 -9.09 -31.80 -6.96
N ASP A 763 -10.00 -32.60 -6.41
CA ASP A 763 -9.69 -33.88 -5.73
C ASP A 763 -8.63 -33.74 -4.63
N ARG A 764 -8.67 -32.59 -3.93
CA ARG A 764 -7.71 -32.25 -2.88
C ARG A 764 -7.84 -33.22 -1.71
N GLY A 765 -6.71 -33.63 -1.16
CA GLY A 765 -6.64 -34.58 -0.06
C GLY A 765 -5.82 -34.06 1.12
N GLY A 766 -5.63 -34.91 2.12
CA GLY A 766 -4.82 -34.62 3.30
C GLY A 766 -3.34 -34.65 2.98
N TRP A 767 -2.55 -33.73 3.55
CA TRP A 767 -1.10 -33.66 3.31
C TRP A 767 -0.38 -34.96 3.70
N ILE A 768 -0.93 -35.74 4.63
CA ILE A 768 -0.32 -37.00 5.09
C ILE A 768 -0.59 -38.17 4.14
N GLN A 769 -1.60 -38.09 3.27
CA GLN A 769 -2.05 -39.22 2.45
C GLN A 769 -1.09 -39.48 1.28
N GLY A 770 -0.62 -40.72 1.16
CA GLY A 770 0.00 -41.21 -0.07
C GLY A 770 -1.00 -41.22 -1.22
N GLY A 771 -0.50 -41.31 -2.46
CA GLY A 771 -1.36 -41.37 -3.65
C GLY A 771 -1.77 -40.02 -4.25
N PRO A 772 -2.89 -39.98 -4.99
CA PRO A 772 -3.35 -38.82 -5.77
C PRO A 772 -3.54 -37.51 -4.98
N ALA A 773 -3.66 -37.62 -3.65
CA ALA A 773 -3.72 -36.47 -2.75
C ALA A 773 -2.44 -35.62 -2.79
N THR A 774 -1.27 -36.25 -2.94
CA THR A 774 0.04 -35.59 -2.80
C THR A 774 0.96 -35.81 -3.98
N ILE A 775 0.66 -36.73 -4.90
CA ILE A 775 1.40 -36.94 -6.15
C ILE A 775 0.44 -37.25 -7.30
N ARG A 776 0.64 -36.61 -8.45
CA ARG A 776 -0.30 -36.70 -9.58
C ARG A 776 0.42 -36.91 -10.92
N PRO A 777 -0.12 -37.76 -11.80
CA PRO A 777 0.36 -37.83 -13.17
C PRO A 777 -0.06 -36.60 -13.98
N VAL A 778 0.57 -36.45 -15.14
CA VAL A 778 0.09 -35.61 -16.24
C VAL A 778 -0.40 -36.58 -17.32
N SER A 779 -1.70 -36.84 -17.32
CA SER A 779 -2.32 -37.93 -18.08
C SER A 779 -3.46 -37.48 -18.98
N GLN A 780 -4.20 -36.42 -18.59
CA GLN A 780 -5.41 -36.00 -19.28
C GLN A 780 -5.42 -34.50 -19.60
N LYS A 781 -5.73 -34.19 -20.86
CA LYS A 781 -5.89 -32.83 -21.37
C LYS A 781 -7.31 -32.32 -21.09
N PRO A 782 -7.52 -31.01 -20.83
CA PRO A 782 -6.49 -29.99 -20.62
C PRO A 782 -5.70 -30.26 -19.32
N TYR A 783 -4.38 -30.02 -19.34
CA TYR A 783 -3.54 -30.39 -18.18
C TYR A 783 -3.73 -29.47 -16.97
N ILE A 784 -3.97 -28.18 -17.19
CA ILE A 784 -4.28 -27.20 -16.15
C ILE A 784 -5.79 -26.96 -16.13
N ASN A 785 -6.37 -26.91 -14.94
CA ASN A 785 -7.81 -26.82 -14.65
C ASN A 785 -8.66 -27.99 -15.20
N GLY A 786 -8.01 -29.05 -15.70
CA GLY A 786 -8.67 -30.22 -16.27
C GLY A 786 -8.76 -31.43 -15.32
N PRO A 787 -8.86 -32.65 -15.88
CA PRO A 787 -9.24 -33.85 -15.11
C PRO A 787 -8.25 -34.29 -14.04
N ASP A 788 -6.94 -34.10 -14.28
CA ASP A 788 -5.91 -34.46 -13.28
C ASP A 788 -5.88 -33.47 -12.10
N GLY A 789 -6.63 -32.36 -12.18
CA GLY A 789 -6.89 -31.44 -11.07
C GLY A 789 -5.78 -30.45 -10.74
N TRP A 790 -4.75 -30.34 -11.58
CA TRP A 790 -3.76 -29.25 -11.49
C TRP A 790 -4.45 -27.89 -11.63
N GLY A 791 -4.14 -26.93 -10.77
CA GLY A 791 -4.70 -25.57 -10.83
C GLY A 791 -4.59 -24.80 -9.52
N GLY A 792 -4.37 -23.49 -9.59
CA GLY A 792 -4.13 -22.64 -8.41
C GLY A 792 -5.29 -21.79 -7.92
N GLY A 793 -6.42 -21.79 -8.62
CA GLY A 793 -7.52 -20.83 -8.37
C GLY A 793 -7.25 -19.43 -8.92
N TRP A 794 -6.21 -19.26 -9.74
CA TRP A 794 -5.84 -18.00 -10.38
C TRP A 794 -6.36 -17.93 -11.82
N ARG A 795 -6.64 -16.72 -12.32
CA ARG A 795 -6.98 -16.53 -13.73
C ARG A 795 -5.78 -16.85 -14.65
N GLY A 796 -6.01 -17.67 -15.67
CA GLY A 796 -5.10 -17.86 -16.80
C GLY A 796 -4.00 -18.91 -16.61
N GLY A 797 -3.94 -19.62 -15.48
CA GLY A 797 -2.89 -20.62 -15.25
C GLY A 797 -2.65 -20.99 -13.78
N SER A 798 -1.52 -21.64 -13.53
CA SER A 798 -1.16 -22.21 -12.23
C SER A 798 0.34 -22.11 -11.96
N HIS A 799 0.76 -22.04 -10.71
CA HIS A 799 2.18 -22.09 -10.35
C HIS A 799 2.67 -23.53 -10.25
N PHE A 800 3.89 -23.75 -10.74
CA PHE A 800 4.64 -24.98 -10.60
C PHE A 800 6.04 -24.68 -10.10
N GLY A 801 6.51 -25.49 -9.14
CA GLY A 801 7.90 -25.53 -8.71
C GLY A 801 8.71 -26.42 -9.64
N LEU A 802 9.88 -25.95 -10.06
CA LEU A 802 10.83 -26.71 -10.87
C LEU A 802 11.88 -27.38 -9.99
N ALA A 803 12.57 -28.37 -10.53
CA ALA A 803 13.59 -29.13 -9.81
C ALA A 803 14.79 -28.28 -9.35
N ASP A 804 15.07 -27.13 -9.98
CA ASP A 804 16.05 -26.14 -9.52
C ASP A 804 15.56 -25.27 -8.33
N GLY A 805 14.32 -25.49 -7.90
CA GLY A 805 13.67 -24.75 -6.83
C GLY A 805 13.13 -23.38 -7.25
N SER A 806 13.17 -23.01 -8.53
CA SER A 806 12.44 -21.86 -9.05
C SER A 806 10.94 -22.18 -9.15
N VAL A 807 10.10 -21.16 -9.17
CA VAL A 807 8.64 -21.31 -9.31
C VAL A 807 8.19 -20.49 -10.51
N ARG A 808 7.50 -21.13 -11.46
CA ARG A 808 6.99 -20.49 -12.67
C ARG A 808 5.47 -20.56 -12.72
N PHE A 809 4.86 -19.55 -13.31
CA PHE A 809 3.45 -19.58 -13.64
C PHE A 809 3.28 -20.15 -15.05
N ILE A 810 2.56 -21.26 -15.16
CA ILE A 810 2.27 -21.94 -16.42
C ILE A 810 0.85 -21.59 -16.86
N SER A 811 0.74 -21.09 -18.09
CA SER A 811 -0.52 -20.70 -18.70
C SER A 811 -1.42 -21.92 -18.92
N GLU A 812 -2.73 -21.78 -18.70
CA GLU A 812 -3.70 -22.83 -19.06
C GLU A 812 -3.77 -23.10 -20.57
N ASN A 813 -3.27 -22.17 -21.38
CA ASN A 813 -3.13 -22.29 -22.84
C ASN A 813 -1.76 -22.82 -23.27
N ILE A 814 -0.96 -23.40 -22.36
CA ILE A 814 0.33 -24.00 -22.71
C ILE A 814 0.15 -25.07 -23.79
N ASP A 815 1.08 -25.11 -24.75
CA ASP A 815 1.12 -26.18 -25.73
C ASP A 815 1.28 -27.53 -25.01
N PRO A 816 0.41 -28.52 -25.27
CA PRO A 816 0.47 -29.79 -24.58
C PRO A 816 1.83 -30.49 -24.72
N SER A 817 2.52 -30.36 -25.86
CA SER A 817 3.85 -30.95 -26.05
C SER A 817 4.92 -30.33 -25.13
N VAL A 818 4.80 -29.03 -24.85
CA VAL A 818 5.69 -28.34 -23.91
C VAL A 818 5.39 -28.77 -22.48
N MET A 819 4.12 -28.87 -22.10
CA MET A 819 3.74 -29.38 -20.77
C MET A 819 4.22 -30.83 -20.56
N GLU A 820 4.10 -31.67 -21.59
CA GLU A 820 4.57 -33.05 -21.56
C GLU A 820 6.10 -33.12 -21.39
N ALA A 821 6.85 -32.32 -22.15
CA ALA A 821 8.31 -32.22 -22.04
C ALA A 821 8.79 -31.65 -20.69
N LEU A 822 8.06 -30.69 -20.11
CA LEU A 822 8.40 -30.16 -18.78
C LEU A 822 8.14 -31.20 -17.67
N THR A 823 7.31 -32.21 -17.91
CA THR A 823 6.90 -33.21 -16.91
C THR A 823 7.94 -34.32 -16.71
N THR A 824 8.72 -34.63 -17.75
CA THR A 824 9.70 -35.73 -17.77
C THR A 824 11.03 -35.31 -17.15
N ILE A 825 11.74 -36.29 -16.57
CA ILE A 825 13.10 -36.08 -16.05
C ILE A 825 14.19 -36.44 -17.07
N ARG A 826 13.82 -37.18 -18.12
CA ARG A 826 14.75 -37.74 -19.13
C ARG A 826 14.13 -38.08 -20.49
N GLY A 827 13.13 -37.34 -20.93
CA GLY A 827 12.52 -37.54 -22.24
C GLY A 827 13.43 -37.09 -23.40
N GLY A 828 14.38 -36.17 -23.15
CA GLY A 828 15.34 -35.67 -24.12
C GLY A 828 14.75 -34.68 -25.13
N GLU A 829 13.60 -34.09 -24.84
CA GLU A 829 12.92 -33.12 -25.69
C GLU A 829 13.58 -31.73 -25.62
N VAL A 830 13.64 -31.02 -26.75
CA VAL A 830 14.12 -29.63 -26.79
C VAL A 830 12.98 -28.71 -26.39
N VAL A 831 13.04 -28.17 -25.18
CA VAL A 831 12.10 -27.15 -24.71
C VAL A 831 12.63 -25.77 -25.12
N ASN A 832 12.00 -25.12 -26.12
CA ASN A 832 12.27 -23.73 -26.43
C ASN A 832 11.32 -22.86 -25.58
N PRO A 833 11.82 -22.06 -24.63
CA PRO A 833 11.00 -21.36 -23.63
C PRO A 833 10.05 -20.31 -24.20
#